data_AF-A0A8B6G162-F1
#
_entry.id   AF-A0A8B6G162-F1
#
_cell.length_a   1.000
_cell.length_b   1.000
_cell.length_c   1.000
_cell.angle_alpha   90.00
_cell.angle_beta   90.00
_cell.angle_gamma   90.00
#
_symmetry.space_group_name_H-M   'P 1'
#
loop_
_entity.id
_entity.type
_entity.pdbx_description
1 polymer ?
#
loop_
_entity_poly.entity_id
_entity_poly.type
_entity_poly.pdbx_seq_one_letter_code
_entity_poly.pdbx_strand_id
1 'polypeptide(L)'
;MDGERDTSQPYFASKTYTLLSKNDSSEMDINEAFQKQFKSFDVYIARGSGWTLKHVIRIEIQTLQYRPIGGSNYFPLPESLQRSHSVVNIRNDDQKCFLWSILAHLHPAECNPNRIAHYTAYENELDMTGITYPVQLKHIPKFENQNDVAVNVLGFENEQLFPMYVSEHKDKKYKVDLLYITGGDKAHYCYIKHFNRLMSRTVNSGRAYKFCRYCLRGCTSQKVLEKHLKYCSQHKAQFFEFPTKGDGDIVKFEDFAKTMMVLFVIYCDFEAFSQKIDTCIPNPSTSNTTTMIDFEACGYGYKVVCCVDERYTKPTVIYRGPKASEHFFENILKEEKYIRDILDVIEPMQMTAEDEAAFQNSTHCSLCGDMFTKKTEFPSSDERNLLLRKGVYPYGWVDGESKFNETCLPPKDAFYNDLTKSHISDEDYNHAKDVWSKFHLKKMGEYHDLYMKCDVLQLTDVFERFRYECKSNYGLDPAHFYTSPGLAWSAALKVTKCKLELITDDIRDAYLFIESGMRGGISQISNRYAAANNKYIPKTYDSMKESSYLIYQDCNNLYGLAMSMPLPTGKFRFLRDNEQAHFNISDVDLEGEKGYILEVDLDYPEDLHDSHSDYPLAPERKSVEDENISPYCRDLWEKMSSKINYESGGKKRPKIPKLLCTLEHKRNYVCHIRNLKLYMKLGLKLKKVHRILEFSQSSFLKEYIDLNTKRRQEAKGEFQKSFFKLMNNAVFGKTMENIRKRVNVELIHTKKKLLKVVAKPSFERCEIFNGELVGVQCRKTVLNLNKPITVGMCVL
;
A
#
# COMPACT_ATOMS: atom_id res chain seq x y z
N MET A 1 -27.86 -2.96 25.88
CA MET A 1 -26.98 -2.80 24.70
C MET A 1 -26.47 -4.18 24.39
N ASP A 2 -27.23 -4.92 23.59
CA ASP A 2 -26.82 -6.23 23.09
C ASP A 2 -25.87 -5.97 21.93
N GLY A 3 -24.61 -5.68 22.26
CA GLY A 3 -23.56 -5.53 21.28
C GLY A 3 -23.34 -6.89 20.63
N GLU A 4 -23.85 -7.05 19.41
CA GLU A 4 -23.63 -8.24 18.60
C GLU A 4 -22.12 -8.46 18.50
N ARG A 5 -21.67 -9.65 18.95
CA ARG A 5 -20.28 -10.05 18.71
C ARG A 5 -20.12 -10.15 17.20
N ASP A 6 -18.97 -9.77 16.70
CA ASP A 6 -18.57 -9.94 15.31
C ASP A 6 -17.43 -10.98 15.29
N THR A 7 -17.49 -11.99 14.41
CA THR A 7 -16.34 -12.92 14.16
C THR A 7 -15.65 -12.43 12.90
N SER A 8 -14.41 -12.78 12.62
CA SER A 8 -13.79 -12.52 11.31
C SER A 8 -12.80 -13.66 11.11
N GLN A 9 -12.61 -14.10 9.86
CA GLN A 9 -11.58 -15.10 9.54
C GLN A 9 -10.49 -14.48 8.65
N PRO A 10 -9.71 -13.54 9.23
CA PRO A 10 -8.56 -12.99 8.55
C PRO A 10 -7.49 -14.07 8.36
N TYR A 11 -6.92 -14.14 7.16
CA TYR A 11 -5.72 -14.93 6.92
C TYR A 11 -4.51 -14.20 7.50
N PHE A 12 -3.81 -14.84 8.45
CA PHE A 12 -2.58 -14.32 9.03
C PHE A 12 -1.38 -15.09 8.49
N ALA A 13 -0.71 -14.52 7.50
CA ALA A 13 0.57 -15.04 7.04
C ALA A 13 1.65 -14.82 8.11
N SER A 14 2.35 -15.89 8.50
CA SER A 14 3.57 -15.76 9.29
C SER A 14 4.67 -15.09 8.45
N LYS A 15 5.82 -14.78 9.06
CA LYS A 15 7.02 -14.50 8.26
C LYS A 15 7.44 -15.81 7.61
N THR A 16 8.15 -15.76 6.49
CA THR A 16 8.85 -16.96 6.01
C THR A 16 10.00 -17.25 6.96
N TYR A 17 10.02 -18.45 7.53
CA TYR A 17 11.10 -18.92 8.38
C TYR A 17 11.97 -19.86 7.57
N THR A 18 13.26 -19.61 7.66
CA THR A 18 14.29 -20.39 7.01
C THR A 18 14.76 -21.47 7.99
N LEU A 19 14.53 -22.74 7.65
CA LEU A 19 15.02 -23.91 8.39
C LEU A 19 16.36 -24.35 7.76
N LEU A 20 17.46 -24.38 8.52
CA LEU A 20 18.81 -24.60 7.97
C LEU A 20 19.40 -25.97 8.25
N SER A 21 18.91 -26.67 9.26
CA SER A 21 19.45 -27.96 9.71
C SER A 21 18.32 -28.97 9.99
N LYS A 22 18.58 -30.26 9.75
CA LYS A 22 17.68 -31.37 10.18
C LYS A 22 17.50 -31.44 11.70
N ASN A 23 18.38 -30.79 12.46
CA ASN A 23 18.38 -30.75 13.93
C ASN A 23 17.97 -29.36 14.48
N ASP A 24 17.64 -28.38 13.63
CA ASP A 24 16.98 -27.17 14.13
C ASP A 24 15.61 -27.62 14.65
N SER A 25 15.33 -27.38 15.94
CA SER A 25 14.04 -27.71 16.53
C SER A 25 12.96 -26.92 15.79
N SER A 26 12.26 -27.58 14.87
CA SER A 26 11.15 -27.02 14.11
C SER A 26 10.15 -26.33 15.02
N GLU A 27 10.00 -26.82 16.26
CA GLU A 27 9.15 -26.23 17.29
C GLU A 27 9.48 -24.77 17.63
N MET A 28 10.74 -24.34 17.78
CA MET A 28 11.02 -22.94 18.16
C MET A 28 10.68 -21.95 17.05
N ASP A 29 11.06 -22.24 15.80
CA ASP A 29 10.75 -21.38 14.65
C ASP A 29 9.24 -21.41 14.32
N ILE A 30 8.59 -22.57 14.46
CA ILE A 30 7.13 -22.71 14.34
C ILE A 30 6.42 -21.95 15.47
N ASN A 31 6.91 -22.04 16.71
CA ASN A 31 6.38 -21.28 17.84
C ASN A 31 6.57 -19.78 17.64
N GLU A 32 7.69 -19.32 17.09
CA GLU A 32 7.89 -17.92 16.75
C GLU A 32 6.99 -17.48 15.58
N ALA A 33 6.75 -18.36 14.60
CA ALA A 33 5.77 -18.15 13.52
C ALA A 33 4.36 -17.98 14.08
N PHE A 34 3.97 -18.85 15.00
CA PHE A 34 2.72 -18.76 15.74
C PHE A 34 2.68 -17.48 16.58
N GLN A 35 3.73 -17.13 17.33
CA GLN A 35 3.77 -15.89 18.12
C GLN A 35 3.63 -14.64 17.26
N LYS A 36 4.22 -14.60 16.06
CA LYS A 36 4.04 -13.49 15.13
C LYS A 36 2.63 -13.45 14.57
N GLN A 37 2.04 -14.60 14.26
CA GLN A 37 0.63 -14.70 13.87
C GLN A 37 -0.27 -14.20 15.00
N PHE A 38 -0.04 -14.65 16.25
CA PHE A 38 -0.73 -14.16 17.45
C PHE A 38 -0.54 -12.66 17.65
N LYS A 39 0.65 -12.10 17.42
CA LYS A 39 0.87 -10.65 17.48
C LYS A 39 0.18 -9.88 16.36
N SER A 40 0.10 -10.46 15.16
CA SER A 40 -0.63 -9.87 14.03
C SER A 40 -2.13 -9.90 14.29
N PHE A 41 -2.58 -10.97 14.93
CA PHE A 41 -3.90 -11.12 15.48
C PHE A 41 -4.17 -10.10 16.61
N ASP A 42 -3.25 -9.86 17.53
CA ASP A 42 -3.36 -8.84 18.57
C ASP A 42 -3.46 -7.43 17.99
N VAL A 43 -2.70 -7.13 16.93
CA VAL A 43 -2.79 -5.87 16.20
C VAL A 43 -4.14 -5.75 15.48
N TYR A 44 -4.64 -6.85 14.93
CA TYR A 44 -5.97 -6.90 14.31
C TYR A 44 -7.06 -6.64 15.36
N ILE A 45 -6.99 -7.30 16.53
CA ILE A 45 -7.87 -7.06 17.67
C ILE A 45 -7.79 -5.60 18.13
N ALA A 46 -6.59 -5.08 18.35
CA ALA A 46 -6.39 -3.75 18.95
C ALA A 46 -6.76 -2.59 18.00
N ARG A 47 -6.81 -2.86 16.68
CA ARG A 47 -7.27 -1.89 15.68
C ARG A 47 -8.78 -1.93 15.48
N GLY A 48 -9.42 -3.06 15.74
CA GLY A 48 -10.87 -3.15 15.87
C GLY A 48 -11.33 -2.86 17.29
N SER A 49 -12.61 -2.56 17.46
CA SER A 49 -13.20 -2.44 18.79
C SER A 49 -13.65 -3.83 19.30
N GLY A 50 -12.73 -4.63 19.87
CA GLY A 50 -13.10 -5.76 20.75
C GLY A 50 -13.15 -7.18 20.17
N TRP A 51 -12.36 -7.52 19.14
CA TRP A 51 -12.27 -8.88 18.60
C TRP A 51 -11.65 -9.89 19.59
N THR A 52 -12.09 -11.15 19.56
CA THR A 52 -11.54 -12.27 20.37
C THR A 52 -11.37 -13.53 19.51
N LEU A 53 -10.29 -14.30 19.70
CA LEU A 53 -10.00 -15.49 18.89
C LEU A 53 -10.97 -16.60 19.28
N LYS A 54 -11.76 -17.09 18.32
CA LYS A 54 -12.69 -18.18 18.59
C LYS A 54 -12.05 -19.56 18.41
N HIS A 55 -11.44 -19.81 17.24
CA HIS A 55 -10.70 -21.05 16.91
C HIS A 55 -9.85 -20.83 15.65
N VAL A 56 -8.90 -21.73 15.38
CA VAL A 56 -8.07 -21.76 14.15
C VAL A 56 -8.66 -22.79 13.19
N ILE A 57 -8.93 -22.38 11.95
CA ILE A 57 -9.65 -23.21 10.95
C ILE A 57 -8.72 -24.09 10.15
N ARG A 58 -7.62 -23.50 9.67
CA ARG A 58 -6.62 -24.19 8.86
C ARG A 58 -5.25 -23.60 9.15
N ILE A 59 -4.26 -24.49 9.24
CA ILE A 59 -2.84 -24.11 9.30
C ILE A 59 -2.20 -24.66 8.03
N GLU A 60 -1.73 -23.77 7.18
CA GLU A 60 -0.95 -24.14 5.99
C GLU A 60 0.52 -23.92 6.26
N ILE A 61 1.32 -24.96 6.04
CA ILE A 61 2.77 -24.88 6.09
C ILE A 61 3.30 -25.01 4.66
N GLN A 62 3.71 -23.88 4.09
CA GLN A 62 4.36 -23.88 2.78
C GLN A 62 5.87 -23.98 2.97
N THR A 63 6.45 -25.11 2.56
CA THR A 63 7.89 -25.32 2.60
C THR A 63 8.50 -25.12 1.22
N LEU A 64 9.48 -24.23 1.14
CA LEU A 64 10.34 -24.13 -0.03
C LEU A 64 11.74 -24.59 0.35
N GLN A 65 12.43 -25.29 -0.56
CA GLN A 65 13.85 -25.58 -0.38
C GLN A 65 14.64 -24.27 -0.48
N TYR A 66 14.86 -23.65 0.67
CA TYR A 66 15.69 -22.49 0.83
C TYR A 66 17.14 -22.94 1.02
N ARG A 67 18.01 -22.61 0.06
CA ARG A 67 19.45 -22.71 0.27
C ARG A 67 19.92 -21.34 0.74
N PRO A 68 20.13 -21.12 2.06
CA PRO A 68 20.74 -19.87 2.51
C PRO A 68 22.04 -19.68 1.76
N ILE A 69 22.26 -18.48 1.26
CA ILE A 69 23.63 -18.05 1.05
C ILE A 69 24.12 -17.68 2.45
N GLY A 70 24.66 -18.64 3.19
CA GLY A 70 25.16 -18.47 4.57
C GLY A 70 26.62 -18.05 4.59
N GLY A 71 27.02 -17.34 5.65
CA GLY A 71 28.42 -16.99 5.92
C GLY A 71 29.33 -18.22 5.96
N SER A 72 29.94 -18.62 4.86
CA SER A 72 30.85 -19.75 4.77
C SER A 72 32.30 -19.29 4.88
N ASN A 73 33.20 -20.25 4.66
CA ASN A 73 34.62 -20.08 4.45
C ASN A 73 34.89 -18.87 3.53
N TYR A 74 36.03 -18.24 3.78
CA TYR A 74 36.55 -17.09 3.07
C TYR A 74 36.32 -17.18 1.56
N PHE A 75 35.84 -16.07 0.99
CA PHE A 75 35.92 -15.82 -0.43
C PHE A 75 36.36 -14.38 -0.70
N PRO A 76 37.04 -14.12 -1.83
CA PRO A 76 37.63 -12.82 -2.08
C PRO A 76 36.56 -11.73 -2.20
N LEU A 77 36.84 -10.58 -1.59
CA LEU A 77 36.02 -9.38 -1.76
C LEU A 77 35.99 -8.98 -3.25
N PRO A 78 34.88 -8.42 -3.76
CA PRO A 78 34.86 -7.73 -5.05
C PRO A 78 36.02 -6.72 -5.16
N GLU A 79 36.64 -6.64 -6.34
CA GLU A 79 37.83 -5.80 -6.56
C GLU A 79 37.58 -4.35 -6.15
N SER A 80 36.38 -3.86 -6.46
CA SER A 80 35.95 -2.52 -6.11
C SER A 80 36.06 -2.30 -4.59
N LEU A 81 35.55 -3.22 -3.76
CA LEU A 81 35.61 -3.14 -2.29
C LEU A 81 37.03 -3.30 -1.73
N GLN A 82 37.87 -4.15 -2.33
CA GLN A 82 39.27 -4.33 -1.91
C GLN A 82 40.09 -3.04 -2.00
N ARG A 83 39.97 -2.30 -3.12
CA ARG A 83 40.67 -1.02 -3.36
C ARG A 83 40.36 0.05 -2.31
N SER A 84 39.24 -0.07 -1.59
CA SER A 84 38.85 0.90 -0.57
C SER A 84 39.71 0.85 0.69
N HIS A 85 40.38 -0.27 0.97
CA HIS A 85 41.06 -0.58 2.24
C HIS A 85 40.20 -0.31 3.50
N SER A 86 38.86 -0.28 3.34
CA SER A 86 37.92 0.08 4.41
C SER A 86 37.28 -1.14 5.07
N VAL A 87 37.49 -2.31 4.48
CA VAL A 87 36.90 -3.60 4.88
C VAL A 87 38.03 -4.58 5.18
N VAL A 88 37.95 -5.23 6.33
CA VAL A 88 38.82 -6.33 6.74
C VAL A 88 38.05 -7.63 6.50
N ASN A 89 38.47 -8.38 5.49
CA ASN A 89 37.96 -9.71 5.19
C ASN A 89 38.88 -10.75 5.85
N ILE A 90 38.38 -11.41 6.89
CA ILE A 90 39.15 -12.35 7.70
C ILE A 90 39.15 -13.70 6.99
N ARG A 91 40.35 -14.25 6.78
CA ARG A 91 40.54 -15.52 6.07
C ARG A 91 40.25 -16.69 6.99
N ASN A 92 39.04 -17.22 6.94
CA ASN A 92 38.61 -18.37 7.73
C ASN A 92 38.20 -19.58 6.88
N ASP A 93 38.45 -20.78 7.41
CA ASP A 93 38.04 -22.05 6.82
C ASP A 93 36.84 -22.69 7.56
N ASP A 94 36.27 -21.96 8.53
CA ASP A 94 35.10 -22.32 9.33
C ASP A 94 33.85 -21.49 8.95
N GLN A 95 32.76 -21.67 9.70
CA GLN A 95 31.51 -20.91 9.54
C GLN A 95 31.38 -19.72 10.52
N LYS A 96 32.47 -19.31 11.17
CA LYS A 96 32.49 -18.32 12.26
C LYS A 96 32.83 -16.89 11.81
N CYS A 97 32.75 -16.61 10.50
CA CYS A 97 33.09 -15.29 9.92
C CYS A 97 32.39 -14.09 10.61
N PHE A 98 31.16 -14.27 11.10
CA PHE A 98 30.46 -13.26 11.92
C PHE A 98 31.22 -12.96 13.22
N LEU A 99 31.53 -13.99 14.01
CA LEU A 99 32.25 -13.87 15.28
C LEU A 99 33.61 -13.22 15.05
N TRP A 100 34.38 -13.73 14.08
CA TRP A 100 35.70 -13.19 13.75
C TRP A 100 35.63 -11.71 13.37
N SER A 101 34.60 -11.30 12.62
CA SER A 101 34.42 -9.89 12.24
C SER A 101 34.09 -8.98 13.43
N ILE A 102 33.34 -9.47 14.42
CA ILE A 102 33.10 -8.72 15.67
C ILE A 102 34.41 -8.62 16.47
N LEU A 103 35.14 -9.73 16.64
CA LEU A 103 36.40 -9.75 17.38
C LEU A 103 37.46 -8.85 16.75
N ALA A 104 37.51 -8.75 15.41
CA ALA A 104 38.41 -7.82 14.74
C ALA A 104 38.10 -6.34 14.99
N HIS A 105 36.87 -6.00 15.40
CA HIS A 105 36.54 -4.67 15.90
C HIS A 105 36.98 -4.47 17.34
N LEU A 106 36.73 -5.46 18.21
CA LEU A 106 37.05 -5.38 19.64
C LEU A 106 38.56 -5.41 19.90
N HIS A 107 39.29 -6.22 19.13
CA HIS A 107 40.72 -6.47 19.25
C HIS A 107 41.44 -6.16 17.93
N PRO A 108 41.52 -4.89 17.50
CA PRO A 108 42.04 -4.54 16.18
C PRO A 108 43.53 -4.88 16.06
N ALA A 109 43.87 -5.74 15.09
CA ALA A 109 45.26 -6.06 14.76
C ALA A 109 45.91 -4.98 13.88
N GLU A 110 47.16 -4.60 14.18
CA GLU A 110 47.91 -3.59 13.44
C GLU A 110 48.49 -4.13 12.12
N CYS A 111 49.02 -5.35 12.14
CA CYS A 111 49.61 -6.02 10.98
C CYS A 111 48.75 -7.21 10.54
N ASN A 112 48.52 -7.32 9.22
CA ASN A 112 47.78 -8.44 8.62
C ASN A 112 46.45 -8.79 9.33
N PRO A 113 45.52 -7.82 9.51
CA PRO A 113 44.29 -8.00 10.28
C PRO A 113 43.33 -9.03 9.69
N ASN A 114 43.63 -9.56 8.51
CA ASN A 114 42.90 -10.64 7.87
C ASN A 114 43.26 -12.05 8.39
N ARG A 115 44.26 -12.22 9.27
CA ARG A 115 44.66 -13.53 9.80
C ARG A 115 43.88 -13.88 11.08
N ILE A 116 43.27 -15.08 11.12
CA ILE A 116 42.50 -15.54 12.29
C ILE A 116 43.34 -15.63 13.57
N ALA A 117 44.65 -15.97 13.46
CA ALA A 117 45.52 -16.20 14.62
C ALA A 117 45.59 -15.01 15.61
N HIS A 118 45.24 -13.80 15.18
CA HIS A 118 45.16 -12.63 16.07
C HIS A 118 43.93 -12.65 16.99
N TYR A 119 42.89 -13.41 16.64
CA TYR A 119 41.58 -13.36 17.28
C TYR A 119 41.22 -14.65 18.02
N THR A 120 41.94 -15.75 17.80
CA THR A 120 41.66 -17.07 18.41
C THR A 120 41.71 -17.04 19.94
N ALA A 121 42.56 -16.20 20.53
CA ALA A 121 42.64 -16.04 21.98
C ALA A 121 41.35 -15.49 22.62
N TYR A 122 40.53 -14.78 21.82
CA TYR A 122 39.31 -14.08 22.27
C TYR A 122 38.03 -14.80 21.82
N GLU A 123 38.14 -16.01 21.26
CA GLU A 123 37.00 -16.72 20.66
C GLU A 123 35.83 -16.92 21.64
N ASN A 124 36.11 -17.07 22.92
CA ASN A 124 35.13 -17.31 23.98
C ASN A 124 34.68 -16.03 24.73
N GLU A 125 35.09 -14.84 24.29
CA GLU A 125 34.75 -13.57 24.96
C GLU A 125 33.28 -13.17 24.81
N LEU A 126 32.66 -13.57 23.69
CA LEU A 126 31.29 -13.19 23.34
C LEU A 126 30.32 -14.32 23.65
N ASP A 127 29.18 -13.97 24.25
CA ASP A 127 28.10 -14.93 24.49
C ASP A 127 27.36 -15.23 23.18
N MET A 128 27.54 -16.47 22.70
CA MET A 128 26.89 -17.03 21.51
C MET A 128 25.83 -18.09 21.88
N THR A 129 25.39 -18.13 23.14
CA THR A 129 24.50 -19.18 23.65
C THR A 129 23.17 -19.21 22.89
N GLY A 130 22.88 -20.35 22.26
CA GLY A 130 21.68 -20.56 21.44
C GLY A 130 21.67 -19.74 20.15
N ILE A 131 22.84 -19.41 19.60
CA ILE A 131 23.03 -18.87 18.24
C ILE A 131 23.82 -19.91 17.43
N THR A 132 23.25 -20.39 16.33
CA THR A 132 23.91 -21.37 15.45
C THR A 132 24.78 -20.68 14.39
N TYR A 133 25.89 -21.33 14.02
CA TYR A 133 26.71 -20.94 12.88
C TYR A 133 26.20 -21.64 11.60
N PRO A 134 26.26 -20.98 10.42
CA PRO A 134 26.62 -19.58 10.24
C PRO A 134 25.54 -18.62 10.76
N VAL A 135 25.96 -17.49 11.36
CA VAL A 135 25.04 -16.54 12.01
C VAL A 135 24.14 -15.85 10.98
N GLN A 136 22.83 -16.05 11.11
CA GLN A 136 21.83 -15.38 10.29
C GLN A 136 21.47 -14.00 10.83
N LEU A 137 20.98 -13.10 9.96
CA LEU A 137 20.50 -11.77 10.37
C LEU A 137 19.43 -11.83 11.47
N LYS A 138 18.57 -12.88 11.48
CA LYS A 138 17.52 -13.06 12.49
C LYS A 138 18.06 -13.28 13.91
N HIS A 139 19.30 -13.78 14.05
CA HIS A 139 19.93 -14.03 15.34
C HIS A 139 20.67 -12.81 15.91
N ILE A 140 20.89 -11.75 15.12
CA ILE A 140 21.63 -10.56 15.57
C ILE A 140 20.96 -9.87 16.77
N PRO A 141 19.62 -9.64 16.80
CA PRO A 141 18.99 -9.05 17.98
C PRO A 141 19.23 -9.85 19.27
N LYS A 142 19.27 -11.19 19.18
CA LYS A 142 19.58 -12.04 20.34
C LYS A 142 21.02 -11.82 20.80
N PHE A 143 21.97 -11.81 19.85
CA PHE A 143 23.37 -11.50 20.12
C PHE A 143 23.55 -10.13 20.79
N GLU A 144 22.88 -9.09 20.30
CA GLU A 144 22.95 -7.73 20.86
C GLU A 144 22.35 -7.62 22.27
N ASN A 145 21.39 -8.48 22.61
CA ASN A 145 20.85 -8.55 23.97
C ASN A 145 21.80 -9.26 24.94
N GLN A 146 22.56 -10.25 24.45
CA GLN A 146 23.53 -11.01 25.23
C GLN A 146 24.87 -10.26 25.43
N ASN A 147 25.22 -9.36 24.51
CA ASN A 147 26.52 -8.70 24.49
C ASN A 147 26.37 -7.16 24.48
N ASP A 148 27.39 -6.44 24.96
CA ASP A 148 27.41 -4.96 24.92
C ASP A 148 27.87 -4.41 23.55
N VAL A 149 27.33 -4.98 22.48
CA VAL A 149 27.71 -4.74 21.09
C VAL A 149 26.46 -4.47 20.27
N ALA A 150 26.40 -3.31 19.60
CA ALA A 150 25.42 -3.00 18.56
C ALA A 150 26.02 -3.27 17.19
N VAL A 151 25.32 -4.00 16.33
CA VAL A 151 25.76 -4.48 15.03
C VAL A 151 24.94 -3.83 13.92
N ASN A 152 25.61 -3.31 12.90
CA ASN A 152 24.98 -2.88 11.65
C ASN A 152 25.51 -3.76 10.53
N VAL A 153 24.63 -4.24 9.64
CA VAL A 153 25.01 -5.07 8.50
C VAL A 153 24.60 -4.39 7.21
N LEU A 154 25.57 -4.17 6.33
CA LEU A 154 25.37 -3.71 4.95
C LEU A 154 25.45 -4.90 4.00
N GLY A 155 24.56 -4.97 3.03
CA GLY A 155 24.67 -5.86 1.88
C GLY A 155 25.34 -5.16 0.70
N PHE A 156 25.89 -5.96 -0.21
CA PHE A 156 26.47 -5.48 -1.47
C PHE A 156 25.96 -6.31 -2.64
N GLU A 157 25.24 -5.67 -3.56
CA GLU A 157 24.67 -6.31 -4.76
C GLU A 157 24.76 -5.32 -5.93
N ASN A 158 25.15 -5.79 -7.13
CA ASN A 158 25.27 -4.98 -8.35
C ASN A 158 26.08 -3.67 -8.16
N GLU A 159 27.25 -3.75 -7.51
CA GLU A 159 28.11 -2.61 -7.16
C GLU A 159 27.47 -1.56 -6.21
N GLN A 160 26.33 -1.87 -5.59
CA GLN A 160 25.62 -0.96 -4.70
C GLN A 160 25.51 -1.52 -3.26
N LEU A 161 25.78 -0.65 -2.28
CA LEU A 161 25.60 -0.94 -0.86
C LEU A 161 24.15 -0.65 -0.43
N PHE A 162 23.59 -1.51 0.41
CA PHE A 162 22.26 -1.31 1.00
C PHE A 162 22.22 -1.80 2.45
N PRO A 163 21.44 -1.18 3.35
CA PRO A 163 21.36 -1.63 4.73
C PRO A 163 20.50 -2.90 4.83
N MET A 164 21.05 -3.96 5.42
CA MET A 164 20.33 -5.21 5.71
C MET A 164 19.81 -5.23 7.15
N TYR A 165 20.61 -4.73 8.08
CA TYR A 165 20.29 -4.65 9.50
C TYR A 165 20.95 -3.41 10.11
N VAL A 166 20.23 -2.69 10.96
CA VAL A 166 20.74 -1.54 11.72
C VAL A 166 20.22 -1.70 13.14
N SER A 167 21.13 -1.74 14.11
CA SER A 167 20.77 -1.95 15.51
C SER A 167 19.82 -0.87 16.03
N GLU A 168 18.86 -1.27 16.85
CA GLU A 168 18.00 -0.35 17.59
C GLU A 168 18.67 0.15 18.88
N HIS A 169 19.69 -0.55 19.37
CA HIS A 169 20.42 -0.22 20.60
C HIS A 169 21.48 0.85 20.35
N LYS A 170 21.14 2.10 20.66
CA LYS A 170 22.02 3.28 20.41
C LYS A 170 23.04 3.51 21.52
N ASP A 171 22.81 2.91 22.67
CA ASP A 171 23.47 3.11 23.96
C ASP A 171 24.57 2.06 24.28
N LYS A 172 24.65 0.98 23.49
CA LYS A 172 25.69 -0.06 23.63
C LYS A 172 27.10 0.52 23.49
N LYS A 173 28.04 -0.02 24.26
CA LYS A 173 29.44 0.45 24.31
C LYS A 173 30.14 0.30 22.97
N TYR A 174 30.02 -0.86 22.33
CA TYR A 174 30.67 -1.14 21.04
C TYR A 174 29.67 -1.03 19.90
N LYS A 175 30.10 -0.44 18.78
CA LYS A 175 29.28 -0.24 17.58
C LYS A 175 30.03 -0.78 16.37
N VAL A 176 29.61 -1.94 15.89
CA VAL A 176 30.28 -2.69 14.84
C VAL A 176 29.52 -2.56 13.54
N ASP A 177 30.22 -2.18 12.48
CA ASP A 177 29.68 -2.16 11.13
C ASP A 177 30.25 -3.38 10.38
N LEU A 178 29.37 -4.22 9.83
CA LEU A 178 29.69 -5.43 9.08
C LEU A 178 29.23 -5.30 7.63
N LEU A 179 29.98 -5.92 6.73
CA LEU A 179 29.62 -6.09 5.34
C LEU A 179 29.26 -7.55 5.08
N TYR A 180 28.10 -7.79 4.50
CA TYR A 180 27.63 -9.08 4.04
C TYR A 180 27.75 -9.16 2.53
N ILE A 181 28.61 -10.04 2.06
CA ILE A 181 28.84 -10.29 0.63
C ILE A 181 28.30 -11.66 0.25
N THR A 182 27.80 -11.79 -0.97
CA THR A 182 27.31 -13.05 -1.56
C THR A 182 28.03 -13.33 -2.89
N GLY A 183 28.47 -14.56 -3.12
CA GLY A 183 29.11 -15.01 -4.36
C GLY A 183 28.77 -16.47 -4.66
N GLY A 184 27.95 -16.70 -5.69
CA GLY A 184 27.43 -18.03 -6.00
C GLY A 184 26.62 -18.60 -4.83
N ASP A 185 27.02 -19.77 -4.33
CA ASP A 185 26.39 -20.44 -3.17
C ASP A 185 27.02 -20.05 -1.81
N LYS A 186 27.96 -19.10 -1.78
CA LYS A 186 28.69 -18.69 -0.57
C LYS A 186 28.35 -17.26 -0.14
N ALA A 187 28.20 -17.03 1.16
CA ALA A 187 28.17 -15.67 1.73
C ALA A 187 29.27 -15.52 2.78
N HIS A 188 29.56 -14.30 3.21
CA HIS A 188 30.65 -14.05 4.15
C HIS A 188 30.46 -12.68 4.84
N TYR A 189 30.67 -12.63 6.15
CA TYR A 189 30.72 -11.38 6.91
C TYR A 189 32.15 -10.85 6.92
N CYS A 190 32.30 -9.56 6.62
CA CYS A 190 33.54 -8.83 6.76
C CYS A 190 33.37 -7.68 7.75
N TYR A 191 34.44 -7.31 8.45
CA TYR A 191 34.46 -6.16 9.32
C TYR A 191 34.68 -4.85 8.52
N ILE A 192 33.81 -3.86 8.70
CA ILE A 192 33.98 -2.52 8.12
C ILE A 192 34.77 -1.65 9.11
N LYS A 193 36.09 -1.55 8.91
CA LYS A 193 36.99 -0.73 9.73
C LYS A 193 36.75 0.77 9.57
N HIS A 194 36.41 1.22 8.36
CA HIS A 194 36.24 2.64 8.05
C HIS A 194 34.95 2.91 7.27
N PHE A 195 33.81 2.96 7.97
CA PHE A 195 32.48 3.14 7.35
C PHE A 195 32.39 4.37 6.43
N ASN A 196 32.80 5.56 6.88
CA ASN A 196 32.71 6.77 6.04
C ASN A 196 33.60 6.72 4.79
N ARG A 197 34.74 6.02 4.85
CA ARG A 197 35.65 5.84 3.70
C ARG A 197 35.11 4.81 2.70
N LEU A 198 34.44 3.77 3.21
CA LEU A 198 33.72 2.83 2.35
C LEU A 198 32.60 3.56 1.60
N MET A 199 31.84 4.38 2.31
CA MET A 199 30.69 5.10 1.78
C MET A 199 31.05 6.31 0.91
N SER A 200 32.20 6.95 1.10
CA SER A 200 32.61 8.13 0.30
C SER A 200 32.68 7.85 -1.20
N ARG A 201 32.76 6.58 -1.60
CA ARG A 201 32.69 6.12 -3.00
C ARG A 201 31.33 6.33 -3.66
N THR A 202 30.28 6.44 -2.84
CA THR A 202 28.92 6.72 -3.31
C THR A 202 28.69 8.19 -3.59
N VAL A 203 29.68 9.06 -3.34
CA VAL A 203 29.59 10.51 -3.52
C VAL A 203 30.81 11.00 -4.27
N ASN A 204 30.63 11.53 -5.47
CA ASN A 204 31.71 12.11 -6.27
C ASN A 204 32.05 13.53 -5.78
N SER A 205 32.71 13.62 -4.63
CA SER A 205 33.09 14.91 -4.04
C SER A 205 34.40 14.79 -3.28
N GLY A 206 35.32 15.75 -3.46
CA GLY A 206 36.55 15.85 -2.68
C GLY A 206 36.36 16.31 -1.22
N ARG A 207 35.13 16.29 -0.70
CA ARG A 207 34.79 16.72 0.67
C ARG A 207 34.56 15.49 1.56
N ALA A 208 34.85 15.63 2.86
CA ALA A 208 34.56 14.58 3.84
C ALA A 208 33.08 14.59 4.25
N TYR A 209 32.42 13.43 4.19
CA TYR A 209 31.01 13.25 4.59
C TYR A 209 30.88 12.31 5.80
N LYS A 210 29.79 12.47 6.55
CA LYS A 210 29.33 11.58 7.62
C LYS A 210 28.08 10.86 7.16
N PHE A 211 28.11 9.54 7.07
CA PHE A 211 27.02 8.78 6.47
C PHE A 211 26.01 8.26 7.51
N CYS A 212 24.73 8.28 7.16
CA CYS A 212 23.66 7.71 7.97
C CYS A 212 23.58 6.19 7.78
N ARG A 213 23.50 5.40 8.84
CA ARG A 213 23.41 3.93 8.74
C ARG A 213 22.05 3.41 8.29
N TYR A 214 20.99 4.19 8.51
CA TYR A 214 19.63 3.83 8.09
C TYR A 214 19.40 4.00 6.59
N CYS A 215 19.99 5.04 5.98
CA CYS A 215 19.75 5.37 4.57
C CYS A 215 21.01 5.42 3.69
N LEU A 216 22.19 5.27 4.29
CA LEU A 216 23.51 5.35 3.68
C LEU A 216 23.81 6.67 2.94
N ARG A 217 23.10 7.76 3.24
CA ARG A 217 23.33 9.09 2.66
C ARG A 217 24.40 9.87 3.41
N GLY A 218 25.26 10.55 2.66
CA GLY A 218 26.35 11.37 3.19
C GLY A 218 25.87 12.75 3.63
N CYS A 219 26.07 13.10 4.90
CA CYS A 219 25.86 14.41 5.50
C CYS A 219 27.17 15.21 5.54
N THR A 220 27.10 16.51 5.29
CA THR A 220 28.28 17.40 5.25
C THR A 220 28.95 17.58 6.62
N SER A 221 28.22 17.33 7.71
CA SER A 221 28.74 17.42 9.08
C SER A 221 28.03 16.47 10.03
N GLN A 222 28.62 16.25 11.20
CA GLN A 222 28.03 15.46 12.28
C GLN A 222 26.72 16.06 12.81
N LYS A 223 26.65 17.40 12.94
CA LYS A 223 25.43 18.12 13.36
C LYS A 223 24.26 17.92 12.39
N VAL A 224 24.54 17.88 11.08
CA VAL A 224 23.53 17.60 10.05
C VAL A 224 23.07 16.13 10.15
N LEU A 225 24.01 15.20 10.37
CA LEU A 225 23.69 13.80 10.57
C LEU A 225 22.77 13.58 11.78
N GLU A 226 23.04 14.23 12.90
CA GLU A 226 22.21 14.14 14.11
C GLU A 226 20.79 14.68 13.88
N LYS A 227 20.66 15.82 13.18
CA LYS A 227 19.34 16.35 12.77
C LYS A 227 18.61 15.36 11.85
N HIS A 228 19.31 14.80 10.88
CA HIS A 228 18.76 13.81 9.96
C HIS A 228 18.27 12.53 10.69
N LEU A 229 19.05 12.04 11.66
CA LEU A 229 18.71 10.84 12.44
C LEU A 229 17.44 10.98 13.28
N LYS A 230 17.07 12.19 13.72
CA LYS A 230 15.80 12.45 14.42
C LYS A 230 14.58 12.00 13.61
N TYR A 231 14.67 12.11 12.29
CA TYR A 231 13.60 11.74 11.36
C TYR A 231 13.86 10.36 10.74
N CYS A 232 15.06 10.13 10.19
CA CYS A 232 15.36 8.92 9.42
C CYS A 232 15.29 7.64 10.25
N SER A 233 15.67 7.68 11.54
CA SER A 233 15.63 6.49 12.41
C SER A 233 14.21 6.06 12.82
N GLN A 234 13.19 6.86 12.52
CA GLN A 234 11.78 6.48 12.70
C GLN A 234 11.29 5.52 11.60
N HIS A 235 12.07 5.36 10.52
CA HIS A 235 11.74 4.50 9.40
C HIS A 235 12.66 3.27 9.36
N LYS A 236 12.21 2.20 8.69
CA LYS A 236 13.04 1.02 8.44
C LYS A 236 14.29 1.41 7.65
N ALA A 237 15.44 0.83 8.00
CA ALA A 237 16.70 1.06 7.29
C ALA A 237 16.58 0.62 5.83
N GLN A 238 16.75 1.54 4.88
CA GLN A 238 16.61 1.34 3.45
C GLN A 238 17.39 2.39 2.69
N PHE A 239 18.06 1.98 1.62
CA PHE A 239 18.69 2.94 0.72
C PHE A 239 17.61 3.66 -0.11
N PHE A 240 17.68 4.98 -0.16
CA PHE A 240 16.81 5.78 -1.01
C PHE A 240 17.60 6.82 -1.81
N GLU A 241 17.10 7.12 -2.99
CA GLU A 241 17.59 8.09 -3.96
C GLU A 241 16.60 9.24 -4.10
N PHE A 242 17.13 10.46 -4.19
CA PHE A 242 16.38 11.64 -4.58
C PHE A 242 16.67 11.94 -6.04
N PRO A 243 15.74 12.57 -6.76
CA PRO A 243 16.03 13.19 -8.04
C PRO A 243 17.25 14.12 -7.97
N THR A 244 17.98 14.23 -9.07
CA THR A 244 19.09 15.17 -9.21
C THR A 244 18.61 16.38 -9.99
N LYS A 245 19.12 17.58 -9.69
CA LYS A 245 18.76 18.78 -10.46
C LYS A 245 19.05 18.58 -11.95
N GLY A 246 18.03 18.77 -12.79
CA GLY A 246 18.07 18.53 -14.23
C GLY A 246 17.88 17.07 -14.67
N ASP A 247 17.73 16.13 -13.74
CA ASP A 247 17.48 14.71 -14.03
C ASP A 247 16.40 14.12 -13.10
N GLY A 248 15.18 14.00 -13.64
CA GLY A 248 14.03 13.43 -12.94
C GLY A 248 13.47 14.31 -11.81
N ASP A 249 13.90 15.56 -11.70
CA ASP A 249 13.49 16.54 -10.68
C ASP A 249 12.17 17.24 -11.02
N ILE A 250 11.65 17.09 -12.23
CA ILE A 250 10.38 17.68 -12.67
C ILE A 250 9.36 16.59 -12.95
N VAL A 251 8.21 16.66 -12.27
CA VAL A 251 7.02 15.89 -12.62
C VAL A 251 6.17 16.72 -13.58
N LYS A 252 5.93 16.15 -14.75
CA LYS A 252 5.03 16.65 -15.79
C LYS A 252 4.39 15.48 -16.51
N PHE A 253 3.41 15.74 -17.37
CA PHE A 253 2.86 14.69 -18.21
C PHE A 253 3.86 14.28 -19.30
N GLU A 254 4.29 13.01 -19.30
CA GLU A 254 5.24 12.45 -20.28
C GLU A 254 4.72 11.17 -20.95
N ASP A 255 3.69 10.55 -20.39
CA ASP A 255 3.14 9.26 -20.84
C ASP A 255 2.22 9.42 -22.07
N PHE A 256 2.72 10.01 -23.15
CA PHE A 256 1.95 10.23 -24.38
C PHE A 256 1.45 8.92 -25.00
N ALA A 257 2.18 7.81 -24.81
CA ALA A 257 1.74 6.48 -25.24
C ALA A 257 0.38 6.08 -24.67
N LYS A 258 0.05 6.51 -23.43
CA LYS A 258 -1.22 6.21 -22.77
C LYS A 258 -2.41 7.00 -23.34
N THR A 259 -2.14 7.92 -24.25
CA THR A 259 -3.20 8.59 -25.02
C THR A 259 -3.70 7.71 -26.17
N MET A 260 -2.91 6.74 -26.62
CA MET A 260 -3.35 5.78 -27.64
C MET A 260 -4.31 4.77 -27.01
N MET A 261 -5.34 4.40 -27.77
CA MET A 261 -6.21 3.29 -27.36
C MET A 261 -5.38 2.01 -27.36
N VAL A 262 -5.47 1.22 -26.29
CA VAL A 262 -4.95 -0.15 -26.29
C VAL A 262 -5.67 -0.92 -27.39
N LEU A 263 -4.92 -1.56 -28.30
CA LEU A 263 -5.47 -2.21 -29.48
C LEU A 263 -6.36 -3.41 -29.12
N PHE A 264 -5.93 -4.24 -28.17
CA PHE A 264 -6.65 -5.41 -27.70
C PHE A 264 -6.86 -5.36 -26.20
N VAL A 265 -8.10 -5.58 -25.76
CA VAL A 265 -8.46 -5.70 -24.34
C VAL A 265 -9.18 -7.02 -24.13
N ILE A 266 -8.79 -7.76 -23.10
CA ILE A 266 -9.45 -8.99 -22.69
C ILE A 266 -10.22 -8.71 -21.40
N TYR A 267 -11.55 -8.73 -21.48
CA TYR A 267 -12.43 -8.69 -20.32
C TYR A 267 -12.64 -10.10 -19.83
N CYS A 268 -12.49 -10.35 -18.54
CA CYS A 268 -12.69 -11.67 -17.98
C CYS A 268 -13.34 -11.60 -16.61
N ASP A 269 -14.08 -12.64 -16.28
CA ASP A 269 -14.67 -12.84 -14.97
C ASP A 269 -14.63 -14.33 -14.60
N PHE A 270 -14.65 -14.61 -13.30
CA PHE A 270 -14.63 -15.95 -12.74
C PHE A 270 -15.85 -16.17 -11.87
N GLU A 271 -16.38 -17.38 -11.94
CA GLU A 271 -17.33 -17.87 -10.96
C GLU A 271 -16.69 -18.94 -10.11
N ALA A 272 -17.11 -19.01 -8.86
CA ALA A 272 -16.61 -19.97 -7.89
C ALA A 272 -17.75 -20.67 -7.17
N PHE A 273 -17.57 -21.98 -6.92
CA PHE A 273 -18.41 -22.72 -5.99
C PHE A 273 -18.28 -22.11 -4.60
N SER A 274 -19.40 -22.03 -3.89
CA SER A 274 -19.43 -21.61 -2.50
C SER A 274 -19.56 -22.85 -1.62
N GLN A 275 -18.45 -23.49 -1.29
CA GLN A 275 -18.46 -24.72 -0.48
C GLN A 275 -18.62 -24.38 1.00
N LYS A 276 -19.72 -24.86 1.60
CA LYS A 276 -19.97 -24.66 3.04
C LYS A 276 -18.97 -25.46 3.87
N ILE A 277 -18.37 -24.81 4.85
CA ILE A 277 -17.43 -25.45 5.77
C ILE A 277 -18.24 -26.09 6.91
N ASP A 278 -18.38 -27.42 6.90
CA ASP A 278 -19.26 -28.21 7.80
C ASP A 278 -18.98 -28.08 9.31
N THR A 279 -17.87 -27.46 9.73
CA THR A 279 -17.46 -27.39 11.15
C THR A 279 -18.00 -26.20 11.95
N CYS A 280 -18.90 -25.38 11.40
CA CYS A 280 -19.34 -24.13 12.03
C CYS A 280 -20.87 -24.00 12.20
N ILE A 281 -21.43 -24.58 13.26
CA ILE A 281 -22.82 -24.27 13.67
C ILE A 281 -22.88 -22.81 14.19
N PRO A 282 -23.79 -21.95 13.69
CA PRO A 282 -23.99 -20.61 14.22
C PRO A 282 -24.61 -20.70 15.61
N ASN A 283 -23.87 -20.30 16.65
CA ASN A 283 -24.45 -20.08 17.97
C ASN A 283 -25.05 -18.67 18.00
N PRO A 284 -26.38 -18.49 18.17
CA PRO A 284 -27.04 -17.19 18.16
C PRO A 284 -26.58 -16.23 19.28
N SER A 285 -25.73 -16.70 20.19
CA SER A 285 -25.17 -15.93 21.31
C SER A 285 -23.80 -15.28 20.99
N THR A 286 -23.16 -15.62 19.87
CA THR A 286 -21.82 -15.13 19.52
C THR A 286 -21.56 -15.09 18.01
N SER A 287 -21.36 -13.89 17.48
CA SER A 287 -20.41 -13.55 16.41
C SER A 287 -20.90 -13.53 14.94
N ASN A 288 -20.72 -12.38 14.26
CA ASN A 288 -21.23 -12.05 12.90
C ASN A 288 -20.29 -12.19 11.68
N THR A 289 -19.03 -12.66 11.75
CA THR A 289 -18.28 -13.02 10.51
C THR A 289 -17.45 -14.30 10.68
N THR A 290 -18.12 -15.43 10.55
CA THR A 290 -17.48 -16.72 10.29
C THR A 290 -17.40 -16.83 8.77
N THR A 291 -16.25 -17.03 8.12
CA THR A 291 -16.26 -17.56 6.74
C THR A 291 -16.89 -18.94 6.78
N MET A 292 -18.11 -18.92 6.27
CA MET A 292 -19.00 -20.06 6.11
C MET A 292 -18.64 -20.83 4.85
N ILE A 293 -17.89 -20.20 3.93
CA ILE A 293 -17.82 -20.55 2.52
C ILE A 293 -16.37 -20.48 2.04
N ASP A 294 -15.86 -21.58 1.49
CA ASP A 294 -14.65 -21.63 0.67
C ASP A 294 -15.02 -21.43 -0.81
N PHE A 295 -14.18 -20.71 -1.57
CA PHE A 295 -14.44 -20.36 -2.96
C PHE A 295 -13.50 -21.12 -3.89
N GLU A 296 -14.02 -22.12 -4.60
CA GLU A 296 -13.28 -22.85 -5.64
C GLU A 296 -13.76 -22.42 -7.03
N ALA A 297 -12.86 -21.86 -7.85
CA ALA A 297 -13.21 -21.43 -9.20
C ALA A 297 -13.80 -22.58 -10.03
N CYS A 298 -15.05 -22.43 -10.46
CA CYS A 298 -15.82 -23.45 -11.17
C CYS A 298 -16.01 -23.15 -12.65
N GLY A 299 -15.84 -21.88 -13.02
CA GLY A 299 -15.95 -21.42 -14.39
C GLY A 299 -15.31 -20.06 -14.59
N TYR A 300 -15.06 -19.72 -15.84
CA TYR A 300 -14.64 -18.39 -16.24
C TYR A 300 -15.28 -18.03 -17.57
N GLY A 301 -15.43 -16.73 -17.79
CA GLY A 301 -15.80 -16.15 -19.08
C GLY A 301 -14.76 -15.12 -19.46
N TYR A 302 -14.41 -15.04 -20.75
CA TYR A 302 -13.65 -13.91 -21.25
C TYR A 302 -14.08 -13.49 -22.65
N LYS A 303 -13.86 -12.21 -22.98
CA LYS A 303 -14.11 -11.62 -24.29
C LYS A 303 -12.90 -10.82 -24.74
N VAL A 304 -12.42 -11.11 -25.94
CA VAL A 304 -11.33 -10.38 -26.59
C VAL A 304 -11.94 -9.30 -27.48
N VAL A 305 -11.65 -8.03 -27.18
CA VAL A 305 -12.13 -6.87 -27.93
C VAL A 305 -10.96 -6.19 -28.62
N CYS A 306 -11.06 -6.06 -29.95
CA CYS A 306 -10.17 -5.26 -30.76
C CYS A 306 -10.77 -3.86 -30.96
N CYS A 307 -10.00 -2.83 -30.63
CA CYS A 307 -10.48 -1.45 -30.56
C CYS A 307 -10.35 -0.69 -31.87
N VAL A 308 -9.69 -1.29 -32.86
CA VAL A 308 -9.42 -0.68 -34.17
C VAL A 308 -10.13 -1.40 -35.31
N ASP A 309 -10.46 -2.68 -35.13
CA ASP A 309 -11.10 -3.49 -36.16
C ASP A 309 -11.98 -4.58 -35.53
N GLU A 310 -13.29 -4.48 -35.73
CA GLU A 310 -14.29 -5.40 -35.19
C GLU A 310 -14.03 -6.85 -35.66
N ARG A 311 -13.34 -7.06 -36.79
CA ARG A 311 -13.03 -8.40 -37.33
C ARG A 311 -12.14 -9.24 -36.40
N TYR A 312 -11.33 -8.59 -35.57
CA TYR A 312 -10.47 -9.29 -34.60
C TYR A 312 -11.09 -9.39 -33.19
N THR A 313 -12.30 -8.84 -32.99
CA THR A 313 -13.08 -9.06 -31.76
C THR A 313 -13.66 -10.46 -31.79
N LYS A 314 -13.38 -11.26 -30.75
CA LYS A 314 -13.85 -12.64 -30.65
C LYS A 314 -15.19 -12.74 -29.90
N PRO A 315 -16.01 -13.76 -30.20
CA PRO A 315 -17.15 -14.10 -29.35
C PRO A 315 -16.69 -14.44 -27.93
N THR A 316 -17.60 -14.28 -26.97
CA THR A 316 -17.34 -14.59 -25.56
C THR A 316 -17.02 -16.08 -25.40
N VAL A 317 -15.87 -16.39 -24.80
CA VAL A 317 -15.45 -17.74 -24.46
C VAL A 317 -15.88 -18.02 -23.03
N ILE A 318 -16.57 -19.13 -22.81
CA ILE A 318 -17.02 -19.57 -21.49
C ILE A 318 -16.50 -20.98 -21.26
N TYR A 319 -15.97 -21.21 -20.07
CA TYR A 319 -15.56 -22.52 -19.62
C TYR A 319 -16.16 -22.79 -18.25
N ARG A 320 -16.65 -24.00 -18.06
CA ARG A 320 -17.12 -24.53 -16.78
C ARG A 320 -16.58 -25.94 -16.62
N GLY A 321 -15.89 -26.20 -15.51
CA GLY A 321 -15.25 -27.49 -15.27
C GLY A 321 -14.15 -27.43 -14.22
N PRO A 322 -13.59 -28.58 -13.83
CA PRO A 322 -12.54 -28.65 -12.82
C PRO A 322 -11.29 -27.88 -13.29
N LYS A 323 -10.54 -27.32 -12.33
CA LYS A 323 -9.30 -26.56 -12.60
C LYS A 323 -9.53 -25.35 -13.54
N ALA A 324 -10.69 -24.68 -13.41
CA ALA A 324 -11.04 -23.51 -14.22
C ALA A 324 -9.93 -22.46 -14.30
N SER A 325 -9.23 -22.20 -13.19
CA SER A 325 -8.09 -21.27 -13.16
C SER A 325 -6.91 -21.72 -14.03
N GLU A 326 -6.55 -23.01 -14.05
CA GLU A 326 -5.46 -23.52 -14.91
C GLU A 326 -5.85 -23.40 -16.38
N HIS A 327 -7.06 -23.84 -16.74
CA HIS A 327 -7.57 -23.77 -18.10
C HIS A 327 -7.71 -22.33 -18.61
N PHE A 328 -8.06 -21.38 -17.73
CA PHE A 328 -8.07 -19.95 -18.06
C PHE A 328 -6.68 -19.48 -18.50
N PHE A 329 -5.64 -19.75 -17.71
CA PHE A 329 -4.29 -19.30 -18.04
C PHE A 329 -3.79 -19.90 -19.36
N GLU A 330 -4.07 -21.17 -19.62
CA GLU A 330 -3.75 -21.80 -20.91
C GLU A 330 -4.41 -21.07 -22.09
N ASN A 331 -5.67 -20.66 -21.96
CA ASN A 331 -6.39 -19.98 -23.02
C ASN A 331 -5.95 -18.53 -23.18
N ILE A 332 -5.67 -17.80 -22.10
CA ILE A 332 -5.08 -16.45 -22.19
C ILE A 332 -3.72 -16.50 -22.89
N LEU A 333 -2.90 -17.53 -22.67
CA LEU A 333 -1.64 -17.71 -23.41
C LEU A 333 -1.85 -17.99 -24.90
N LYS A 334 -2.91 -18.70 -25.28
CA LYS A 334 -3.29 -18.88 -26.70
C LYS A 334 -3.78 -17.57 -27.32
N GLU A 335 -4.59 -16.80 -26.60
CA GLU A 335 -5.04 -15.48 -27.05
C GLU A 335 -3.87 -14.51 -27.22
N GLU A 336 -2.91 -14.54 -26.30
CA GLU A 336 -1.68 -13.75 -26.39
C GLU A 336 -0.91 -14.04 -27.68
N LYS A 337 -0.71 -15.31 -28.01
CA LYS A 337 -0.06 -15.71 -29.25
C LYS A 337 -0.84 -15.24 -30.49
N TYR A 338 -2.16 -15.44 -30.50
CA TYR A 338 -3.03 -15.00 -31.59
C TYR A 338 -2.98 -13.47 -31.80
N ILE A 339 -3.05 -12.69 -30.72
CA ILE A 339 -2.98 -11.23 -30.79
C ILE A 339 -1.61 -10.79 -31.31
N ARG A 340 -0.53 -11.45 -30.87
CA ARG A 340 0.83 -11.16 -31.35
C ARG A 340 0.96 -11.39 -32.85
N ASP A 341 0.45 -12.51 -33.36
CA ASP A 341 0.47 -12.84 -34.78
C ASP A 341 -0.25 -11.77 -35.64
N ILE A 342 -1.29 -11.11 -35.11
CA ILE A 342 -1.98 -9.99 -35.78
C ILE A 342 -1.15 -8.70 -35.72
N LEU A 343 -0.58 -8.38 -34.55
CA LEU A 343 0.20 -7.16 -34.35
C LEU A 343 1.50 -7.13 -35.18
N ASP A 344 1.99 -8.29 -35.60
CA ASP A 344 3.19 -8.44 -36.45
C ASP A 344 2.93 -8.15 -37.94
N VAL A 345 1.66 -7.97 -38.36
CA VAL A 345 1.30 -7.68 -39.76
C VAL A 345 1.19 -6.17 -40.01
N ILE A 346 2.06 -5.62 -40.87
CA ILE A 346 2.03 -4.20 -41.29
C ILE A 346 1.15 -4.05 -42.54
N GLU A 347 -0.03 -3.46 -42.40
CA GLU A 347 -0.89 -3.11 -43.54
C GLU A 347 -0.79 -1.61 -43.91
N PRO A 348 -0.69 -1.24 -45.21
CA PRO A 348 -0.69 0.15 -45.65
C PRO A 348 -2.09 0.78 -45.51
N MET A 349 -2.15 1.99 -44.94
CA MET A 349 -3.40 2.76 -44.86
C MET A 349 -3.76 3.34 -46.24
N GLN A 350 -4.88 2.89 -46.82
CA GLN A 350 -5.44 3.45 -48.06
C GLN A 350 -6.77 4.14 -47.78
N MET A 351 -6.89 5.41 -48.17
CA MET A 351 -8.15 6.15 -48.22
C MET A 351 -8.47 6.54 -49.67
N THR A 352 -9.69 6.30 -50.09
CA THR A 352 -10.26 6.62 -51.40
C THR A 352 -10.97 7.97 -51.39
N ALA A 353 -11.25 8.56 -52.56
CA ALA A 353 -12.01 9.80 -52.66
C ALA A 353 -13.48 9.66 -52.18
N GLU A 354 -13.98 8.43 -52.09
CA GLU A 354 -15.28 8.09 -51.51
C GLU A 354 -15.23 8.04 -49.97
N ASP A 355 -14.09 7.67 -49.35
CA ASP A 355 -13.88 7.73 -47.89
C ASP A 355 -13.89 9.16 -47.35
N GLU A 356 -13.36 10.10 -48.15
CA GLU A 356 -13.36 11.54 -47.86
C GLU A 356 -14.78 12.14 -47.88
N ALA A 357 -15.65 11.64 -48.76
CA ALA A 357 -17.05 12.06 -48.87
C ALA A 357 -17.96 11.37 -47.84
N ALA A 358 -17.67 10.13 -47.45
CA ALA A 358 -18.36 9.39 -46.40
C ALA A 358 -18.13 10.01 -45.00
N PHE A 359 -16.93 10.55 -44.74
CA PHE A 359 -16.61 11.30 -43.52
C PHE A 359 -17.43 12.60 -43.38
N GLN A 360 -17.68 13.32 -44.48
CA GLN A 360 -18.39 14.61 -44.50
C GLN A 360 -19.92 14.47 -44.28
N ASN A 361 -20.50 13.28 -44.44
CA ASN A 361 -21.96 13.02 -44.35
C ASN A 361 -22.40 12.16 -43.12
N SER A 362 -21.52 11.90 -42.15
CA SER A 362 -21.79 10.95 -41.04
C SER A 362 -22.76 11.47 -39.95
N THR A 363 -23.81 10.70 -39.61
CA THR A 363 -24.77 10.94 -38.50
C THR A 363 -24.49 10.08 -37.25
N HIS A 364 -23.28 9.56 -37.21
CA HIS A 364 -22.81 8.41 -36.45
C HIS A 364 -21.37 8.79 -36.03
N CYS A 365 -21.00 8.64 -34.74
CA CYS A 365 -19.65 8.96 -34.25
C CYS A 365 -18.55 8.27 -35.11
N SER A 366 -17.42 8.92 -35.35
CA SER A 366 -16.38 8.38 -36.25
C SER A 366 -15.15 7.82 -35.52
N LEU A 367 -15.17 7.86 -34.18
CA LEU A 367 -14.30 7.09 -33.28
C LEU A 367 -15.11 6.22 -32.30
N CYS A 368 -16.43 6.35 -32.33
CA CYS A 368 -17.37 5.62 -31.46
C CYS A 368 -18.75 5.43 -32.09
N GLY A 369 -18.83 5.58 -33.41
CA GLY A 369 -19.94 5.08 -34.21
C GLY A 369 -21.25 5.82 -34.19
N ASP A 370 -21.77 6.21 -33.06
CA ASP A 370 -23.20 5.95 -32.95
C ASP A 370 -24.09 7.17 -33.21
N MET A 371 -25.13 7.02 -34.06
CA MET A 371 -26.47 7.15 -33.49
C MET A 371 -26.75 5.81 -32.80
N PHE A 372 -26.82 5.87 -31.48
CA PHE A 372 -26.70 4.71 -30.61
C PHE A 372 -27.91 3.78 -30.74
N THR A 373 -27.75 2.65 -31.44
CA THR A 373 -28.59 1.47 -31.20
C THR A 373 -27.87 0.13 -31.44
N LYS A 374 -27.48 -0.49 -30.32
CA LYS A 374 -27.36 -1.94 -30.00
C LYS A 374 -27.24 -2.93 -31.18
N LYS A 375 -26.05 -3.53 -31.35
CA LYS A 375 -25.90 -4.94 -31.78
C LYS A 375 -25.92 -5.82 -30.54
N THR A 376 -26.88 -6.73 -30.47
CA THR A 376 -27.10 -7.60 -29.33
C THR A 376 -26.68 -9.03 -29.64
N GLU A 377 -25.88 -9.62 -28.75
CA GLU A 377 -25.79 -11.09 -28.63
C GLU A 377 -27.15 -11.74 -28.30
N PHE A 378 -28.17 -10.94 -27.96
CA PHE A 378 -29.57 -11.32 -27.75
C PHE A 378 -30.54 -10.46 -28.61
N PRO A 379 -30.85 -10.86 -29.85
CA PRO A 379 -31.61 -10.05 -30.81
C PRO A 379 -33.03 -9.73 -30.36
N SER A 380 -33.65 -10.55 -29.51
CA SER A 380 -34.98 -10.30 -28.94
C SER A 380 -34.97 -9.10 -27.97
N SER A 381 -35.89 -8.15 -28.16
CA SER A 381 -36.08 -7.01 -27.24
C SER A 381 -36.43 -7.47 -25.83
N ASP A 382 -37.20 -8.55 -25.73
CA ASP A 382 -37.74 -9.06 -24.46
C ASP A 382 -36.65 -9.80 -23.67
N GLU A 383 -35.86 -10.64 -24.33
CA GLU A 383 -34.70 -11.31 -23.73
C GLU A 383 -33.66 -10.29 -23.26
N ARG A 384 -33.38 -9.30 -24.09
CA ARG A 384 -32.43 -8.23 -23.77
C ARG A 384 -32.86 -7.42 -22.56
N ASN A 385 -34.13 -7.04 -22.46
CA ASN A 385 -34.63 -6.27 -21.32
C ASN A 385 -34.47 -7.03 -19.99
N LEU A 386 -34.55 -8.36 -20.01
CA LEU A 386 -34.27 -9.19 -18.84
C LEU A 386 -32.79 -9.15 -18.44
N LEU A 387 -31.86 -9.05 -19.39
CA LEU A 387 -30.42 -9.09 -19.11
C LEU A 387 -29.76 -7.72 -18.86
N LEU A 388 -30.53 -6.62 -18.89
CA LEU A 388 -30.04 -5.26 -18.64
C LEU A 388 -29.89 -4.91 -17.15
N ARG A 389 -30.34 -5.79 -16.25
CA ARG A 389 -30.12 -5.69 -14.80
C ARG A 389 -29.12 -6.76 -14.36
N LYS A 390 -28.53 -6.59 -13.17
CA LYS A 390 -27.68 -7.61 -12.57
C LYS A 390 -28.48 -8.92 -12.46
N GLY A 391 -27.88 -10.01 -12.94
CA GLY A 391 -28.49 -11.34 -12.85
C GLY A 391 -28.66 -11.78 -11.39
N VAL A 392 -29.50 -12.78 -11.17
CA VAL A 392 -29.75 -13.35 -9.84
C VAL A 392 -29.13 -14.74 -9.78
N TYR A 393 -28.23 -14.99 -8.84
CA TYR A 393 -27.51 -16.26 -8.75
C TYR A 393 -27.56 -16.86 -7.32
N PRO A 394 -27.85 -18.17 -7.17
CA PRO A 394 -27.97 -18.81 -5.86
C PRO A 394 -26.60 -19.31 -5.37
N TYR A 395 -25.68 -18.37 -5.08
CA TYR A 395 -24.29 -18.67 -4.72
C TYR A 395 -24.17 -19.73 -3.61
N GLY A 396 -24.93 -19.59 -2.52
CA GLY A 396 -24.86 -20.50 -1.37
C GLY A 396 -25.47 -21.90 -1.59
N TRP A 397 -26.14 -22.13 -2.72
CA TRP A 397 -26.70 -23.44 -3.09
C TRP A 397 -25.89 -24.13 -4.20
N VAL A 398 -25.19 -23.36 -5.05
CA VAL A 398 -24.25 -23.91 -6.05
C VAL A 398 -22.91 -24.21 -5.38
N ASP A 399 -22.90 -25.30 -4.62
CA ASP A 399 -21.79 -25.75 -3.78
C ASP A 399 -20.90 -26.82 -4.44
N GLY A 400 -21.23 -27.27 -5.65
CA GLY A 400 -20.42 -28.21 -6.41
C GLY A 400 -20.97 -28.54 -7.79
N GLU A 401 -20.17 -29.25 -8.57
CA GLU A 401 -20.44 -29.53 -10.00
C GLU A 401 -21.74 -30.31 -10.23
N SER A 402 -22.13 -31.17 -9.28
CA SER A 402 -23.37 -31.95 -9.36
C SER A 402 -24.61 -31.04 -9.55
N LYS A 403 -24.60 -29.85 -8.97
CA LYS A 403 -25.69 -28.86 -9.05
C LYS A 403 -25.93 -28.36 -10.46
N PHE A 404 -24.94 -28.38 -11.34
CA PHE A 404 -25.11 -27.96 -12.73
C PHE A 404 -25.97 -28.90 -13.57
N ASN A 405 -26.09 -30.17 -13.14
CA ASN A 405 -26.93 -31.15 -13.81
C ASN A 405 -28.41 -31.08 -13.40
N GLU A 406 -28.75 -30.28 -12.39
CA GLU A 406 -30.11 -30.10 -11.92
C GLU A 406 -31.00 -29.48 -13.01
N THR A 407 -32.18 -30.04 -13.21
CA THR A 407 -33.06 -29.73 -14.34
C THR A 407 -34.13 -28.67 -14.04
N CYS A 408 -34.08 -28.06 -12.86
CA CYS A 408 -35.04 -27.04 -12.44
C CYS A 408 -34.33 -25.88 -11.72
N LEU A 409 -34.92 -24.69 -11.81
CA LEU A 409 -34.47 -23.54 -11.03
C LEU A 409 -34.69 -23.85 -9.53
N PRO A 410 -33.69 -23.63 -8.66
CA PRO A 410 -33.83 -23.96 -7.25
C PRO A 410 -34.91 -23.12 -6.55
N PRO A 411 -35.46 -23.60 -5.41
CA PRO A 411 -36.50 -22.89 -4.66
C PRO A 411 -36.00 -21.55 -4.13
N LYS A 412 -36.91 -20.61 -3.84
CA LYS A 412 -36.57 -19.25 -3.38
C LYS A 412 -35.61 -19.25 -2.18
N ASP A 413 -35.80 -20.19 -1.26
CA ASP A 413 -35.00 -20.31 -0.03
C ASP A 413 -33.52 -20.65 -0.33
N ALA A 414 -33.25 -21.28 -1.48
CA ALA A 414 -31.89 -21.60 -1.92
C ALA A 414 -31.09 -20.35 -2.39
N PHE A 415 -31.76 -19.22 -2.63
CA PHE A 415 -31.13 -17.94 -2.98
C PHE A 415 -30.79 -17.10 -1.74
N TYR A 416 -30.77 -17.70 -0.55
CA TYR A 416 -30.34 -17.01 0.66
C TYR A 416 -28.87 -16.56 0.53
N ASN A 417 -28.62 -15.27 0.73
CA ASN A 417 -27.28 -14.71 0.62
C ASN A 417 -26.56 -14.82 1.96
N ASP A 418 -25.61 -15.75 2.03
CA ASP A 418 -24.82 -16.01 3.24
C ASP A 418 -23.90 -14.85 3.65
N LEU A 419 -23.57 -13.93 2.73
CA LEU A 419 -22.74 -12.74 2.98
C LEU A 419 -23.54 -11.59 3.57
N THR A 420 -24.72 -11.31 3.03
CA THR A 420 -25.58 -10.20 3.50
C THR A 420 -26.61 -10.64 4.53
N LYS A 421 -26.69 -11.95 4.83
CA LYS A 421 -27.65 -12.57 5.75
C LYS A 421 -29.09 -12.17 5.42
N SER A 422 -29.43 -12.17 4.13
CA SER A 422 -30.73 -11.74 3.65
C SER A 422 -31.29 -12.71 2.62
N HIS A 423 -32.59 -12.96 2.68
CA HIS A 423 -33.31 -13.65 1.61
C HIS A 423 -33.38 -12.76 0.36
N ILE A 424 -33.45 -13.42 -0.79
CA ILE A 424 -33.78 -12.77 -2.05
C ILE A 424 -35.18 -12.11 -1.98
N SER A 425 -35.34 -10.97 -2.65
CA SER A 425 -36.65 -10.33 -2.80
C SER A 425 -37.59 -11.18 -3.69
N ASP A 426 -38.90 -11.02 -3.53
CA ASP A 426 -39.87 -11.67 -4.45
C ASP A 426 -39.67 -11.21 -5.90
N GLU A 427 -39.31 -9.94 -6.09
CA GLU A 427 -39.06 -9.37 -7.42
C GLU A 427 -37.86 -10.05 -8.10
N ASP A 428 -36.74 -10.18 -7.40
CA ASP A 428 -35.53 -10.81 -7.94
C ASP A 428 -35.73 -12.31 -8.20
N TYR A 429 -36.48 -13.01 -7.33
CA TYR A 429 -36.75 -14.43 -7.57
C TYR A 429 -37.70 -14.66 -8.75
N ASN A 430 -38.73 -13.81 -8.91
CA ASN A 430 -39.59 -13.86 -10.09
C ASN A 430 -38.80 -13.52 -11.36
N HIS A 431 -37.88 -12.56 -11.29
CA HIS A 431 -36.97 -12.27 -12.38
C HIS A 431 -36.13 -13.49 -12.80
N ALA A 432 -35.58 -14.25 -11.84
CA ALA A 432 -34.84 -15.48 -12.12
C ALA A 432 -35.71 -16.55 -12.82
N LYS A 433 -36.99 -16.67 -12.45
CA LYS A 433 -37.96 -17.56 -13.13
C LYS A 433 -38.26 -17.10 -14.55
N ASP A 434 -38.41 -15.80 -14.74
CA ASP A 434 -38.65 -15.22 -16.06
C ASP A 434 -37.46 -15.48 -16.98
N VAL A 435 -36.24 -15.29 -16.49
CA VAL A 435 -35.00 -15.64 -17.24
C VAL A 435 -34.96 -17.14 -17.54
N TRP A 436 -35.18 -18.01 -16.55
CA TRP A 436 -35.18 -19.47 -16.74
C TRP A 436 -36.17 -19.92 -17.83
N SER A 437 -37.40 -19.40 -17.78
CA SER A 437 -38.47 -19.77 -18.70
C SER A 437 -38.29 -19.18 -20.11
N LYS A 438 -37.92 -17.90 -20.21
CA LYS A 438 -37.77 -17.19 -21.49
C LYS A 438 -36.58 -17.67 -22.31
N PHE A 439 -35.48 -18.03 -21.67
CA PHE A 439 -34.30 -18.58 -22.34
C PHE A 439 -34.36 -20.10 -22.52
N HIS A 440 -35.50 -20.73 -22.18
CA HIS A 440 -35.73 -22.17 -22.33
C HIS A 440 -34.62 -23.03 -21.69
N LEU A 441 -34.11 -22.59 -20.55
CA LEU A 441 -33.01 -23.25 -19.85
C LEU A 441 -33.48 -24.57 -19.25
N LYS A 442 -32.75 -25.64 -19.54
CA LYS A 442 -33.09 -27.02 -19.13
C LYS A 442 -32.25 -27.50 -17.96
N LYS A 443 -31.06 -26.94 -17.78
CA LYS A 443 -30.13 -27.31 -16.71
C LYS A 443 -29.59 -26.08 -16.01
N MET A 444 -29.29 -26.21 -14.72
CA MET A 444 -28.68 -25.14 -13.94
C MET A 444 -27.33 -24.70 -14.51
N GLY A 445 -26.58 -25.60 -15.14
CA GLY A 445 -25.39 -25.25 -15.89
C GLY A 445 -25.66 -24.22 -17.00
N GLU A 446 -26.74 -24.37 -17.77
CA GLU A 446 -27.07 -23.41 -18.84
C GLU A 446 -27.44 -22.03 -18.26
N TYR A 447 -28.11 -22.00 -17.10
CA TYR A 447 -28.37 -20.77 -16.34
C TYR A 447 -27.09 -20.11 -15.84
N HIS A 448 -26.13 -20.91 -15.35
CA HIS A 448 -24.80 -20.43 -14.96
C HIS A 448 -24.03 -19.83 -16.14
N ASP A 449 -23.99 -20.52 -17.28
CA ASP A 449 -23.26 -20.04 -18.45
C ASP A 449 -23.87 -18.71 -18.96
N LEU A 450 -25.21 -18.60 -18.97
CA LEU A 450 -25.89 -17.35 -19.31
C LEU A 450 -25.58 -16.24 -18.31
N TYR A 451 -25.59 -16.54 -17.02
CA TYR A 451 -25.24 -15.59 -15.96
C TYR A 451 -23.81 -15.05 -16.15
N MET A 452 -22.83 -15.94 -16.28
CA MET A 452 -21.42 -15.58 -16.51
C MET A 452 -21.23 -14.72 -17.76
N LYS A 453 -21.92 -15.10 -18.84
CA LYS A 453 -21.91 -14.36 -20.09
C LYS A 453 -22.41 -12.93 -19.88
N CYS A 454 -23.50 -12.76 -19.13
CA CYS A 454 -24.07 -11.46 -18.84
C CYS A 454 -23.10 -10.59 -18.03
N ASP A 455 -22.45 -11.14 -17.00
CA ASP A 455 -21.50 -10.38 -16.17
C ASP A 455 -20.29 -9.91 -16.99
N VAL A 456 -19.71 -10.76 -17.84
CA VAL A 456 -18.61 -10.38 -18.74
C VAL A 456 -19.05 -9.31 -19.74
N LEU A 457 -20.26 -9.44 -20.32
CA LEU A 457 -20.78 -8.45 -21.27
C LEU A 457 -21.09 -7.11 -20.59
N GLN A 458 -21.69 -7.11 -19.40
CA GLN A 458 -21.96 -5.90 -18.62
C GLN A 458 -20.65 -5.20 -18.22
N LEU A 459 -19.64 -5.97 -17.77
CA LEU A 459 -18.31 -5.44 -17.49
C LEU A 459 -17.67 -4.82 -18.74
N THR A 460 -17.78 -5.51 -19.88
CA THR A 460 -17.29 -5.01 -21.18
C THR A 460 -17.95 -3.68 -21.51
N ASP A 461 -19.28 -3.60 -21.47
CA ASP A 461 -20.03 -2.38 -21.80
C ASP A 461 -19.68 -1.20 -20.86
N VAL A 462 -19.63 -1.45 -19.54
CA VAL A 462 -19.29 -0.43 -18.55
C VAL A 462 -17.85 0.04 -18.72
N PHE A 463 -16.91 -0.88 -18.97
CA PHE A 463 -15.50 -0.52 -19.12
C PHE A 463 -15.23 0.17 -20.45
N GLU A 464 -15.87 -0.23 -21.55
CA GLU A 464 -15.81 0.50 -22.82
C GLU A 464 -16.40 1.91 -22.67
N ARG A 465 -17.53 2.05 -21.95
CA ARG A 465 -18.05 3.39 -21.63
C ARG A 465 -17.07 4.20 -20.78
N PHE A 466 -16.41 3.56 -19.81
CA PHE A 466 -15.38 4.19 -18.99
C PHE A 466 -14.17 4.64 -19.84
N ARG A 467 -13.72 3.82 -20.79
CA ARG A 467 -12.68 4.17 -21.76
C ARG A 467 -13.08 5.36 -22.60
N TYR A 468 -14.30 5.35 -23.14
CA TYR A 468 -14.84 6.47 -23.89
C TYR A 468 -14.87 7.77 -23.07
N GLU A 469 -15.41 7.75 -21.85
CA GLU A 469 -15.46 8.93 -20.98
C GLU A 469 -14.07 9.48 -20.67
N CYS A 470 -13.10 8.61 -20.38
CA CYS A 470 -11.73 9.01 -20.10
C CYS A 470 -11.03 9.60 -21.34
N LYS A 471 -11.25 8.97 -22.49
CA LYS A 471 -10.70 9.43 -23.77
C LYS A 471 -11.30 10.76 -24.18
N SER A 472 -12.61 10.94 -24.02
CA SER A 472 -13.31 12.18 -24.36
C SER A 472 -12.94 13.34 -23.44
N ASN A 473 -12.84 13.10 -22.12
CA ASN A 473 -12.59 14.16 -21.15
C ASN A 473 -11.11 14.48 -20.93
N TYR A 474 -10.24 13.47 -20.99
CA TYR A 474 -8.81 13.62 -20.66
C TYR A 474 -7.88 13.18 -21.80
N GLY A 475 -8.39 12.52 -22.84
CA GLY A 475 -7.58 11.95 -23.93
C GLY A 475 -6.63 10.85 -23.44
N LEU A 476 -7.03 10.10 -22.40
CA LEU A 476 -6.29 8.97 -21.84
C LEU A 476 -7.15 7.72 -21.90
N ASP A 477 -6.56 6.59 -22.24
CA ASP A 477 -7.24 5.29 -22.17
C ASP A 477 -6.97 4.65 -20.79
N PRO A 478 -8.00 4.40 -19.97
CA PRO A 478 -7.86 3.85 -18.64
C PRO A 478 -7.30 2.42 -18.65
N ALA A 479 -7.35 1.69 -19.77
CA ALA A 479 -6.76 0.36 -19.92
C ALA A 479 -5.22 0.35 -19.71
N HIS A 480 -4.53 1.50 -19.84
CA HIS A 480 -3.10 1.63 -19.51
C HIS A 480 -2.81 1.76 -18.02
N PHE A 481 -3.82 1.82 -17.16
CA PHE A 481 -3.68 2.13 -15.75
C PHE A 481 -4.19 1.01 -14.86
N TYR A 482 -3.37 0.57 -13.92
CA TYR A 482 -3.78 -0.40 -12.91
C TYR A 482 -4.84 0.13 -11.93
N THR A 483 -4.94 1.46 -11.75
CA THR A 483 -5.78 2.06 -10.71
C THR A 483 -6.32 3.43 -11.14
N SER A 484 -7.54 3.77 -10.71
CA SER A 484 -8.16 5.08 -10.96
C SER A 484 -7.36 6.27 -10.39
N PRO A 485 -6.71 6.21 -9.21
CA PRO A 485 -5.80 7.27 -8.76
C PRO A 485 -4.62 7.50 -9.71
N GLY A 486 -4.05 6.44 -10.30
CA GLY A 486 -3.00 6.56 -11.31
C GLY A 486 -3.48 7.32 -12.55
N LEU A 487 -4.68 6.98 -13.03
CA LEU A 487 -5.34 7.68 -14.13
C LEU A 487 -5.64 9.14 -13.78
N ALA A 488 -6.21 9.41 -12.60
CA ALA A 488 -6.55 10.76 -12.13
C ALA A 488 -5.32 11.67 -12.08
N TRP A 489 -4.19 11.17 -11.57
CA TRP A 489 -2.94 11.91 -11.54
C TRP A 489 -2.41 12.23 -12.95
N SER A 490 -2.39 11.25 -13.86
CA SER A 490 -1.97 11.49 -15.24
C SER A 490 -2.92 12.44 -15.98
N ALA A 491 -4.23 12.34 -15.73
CA ALA A 491 -5.23 13.26 -16.27
C ALA A 491 -4.99 14.69 -15.75
N ALA A 492 -4.76 14.86 -14.45
CA ALA A 492 -4.49 16.17 -13.86
C ALA A 492 -3.22 16.80 -14.43
N LEU A 493 -2.11 16.05 -14.54
CA LEU A 493 -0.88 16.56 -15.14
C LEU A 493 -1.07 16.95 -16.62
N LYS A 494 -1.88 16.18 -17.37
CA LYS A 494 -2.14 16.45 -18.79
C LYS A 494 -3.03 17.68 -19.01
N VAL A 495 -4.10 17.80 -18.23
CA VAL A 495 -5.04 18.93 -18.30
C VAL A 495 -4.33 20.22 -17.90
N THR A 496 -3.71 20.23 -16.72
CA THR A 496 -3.08 21.43 -16.15
C THR A 496 -1.75 21.80 -16.82
N LYS A 497 -1.12 20.83 -17.51
CA LYS A 497 0.22 20.96 -18.13
C LYS A 497 1.28 21.48 -17.15
N CYS A 498 1.07 21.27 -15.86
CA CYS A 498 1.94 21.78 -14.82
C CYS A 498 3.29 21.07 -14.85
N LYS A 499 4.31 21.79 -14.37
CA LYS A 499 5.64 21.26 -14.10
C LYS A 499 5.89 21.45 -12.61
N LEU A 500 5.98 20.34 -11.89
CA LEU A 500 6.19 20.34 -10.45
C LEU A 500 7.62 19.92 -10.18
N GLU A 501 8.41 20.80 -9.58
CA GLU A 501 9.73 20.42 -9.09
C GLU A 501 9.58 19.49 -7.87
N LEU A 502 10.51 18.57 -7.73
CA LEU A 502 10.61 17.63 -6.63
C LEU A 502 11.70 18.05 -5.65
N ILE A 503 11.65 17.48 -4.45
CA ILE A 503 12.75 17.61 -3.49
C ILE A 503 13.96 16.84 -4.03
N THR A 504 15.03 17.57 -4.32
CA THR A 504 16.30 17.05 -4.84
C THR A 504 17.30 16.74 -3.72
N ASP A 505 18.37 16.00 -4.04
CA ASP A 505 19.36 15.53 -3.04
C ASP A 505 20.02 16.68 -2.24
N ASP A 506 20.17 17.88 -2.82
CA ASP A 506 20.75 19.06 -2.17
C ASP A 506 19.89 19.63 -1.03
N ILE A 507 18.59 19.34 -1.03
CA ILE A 507 17.65 19.75 0.04
C ILE A 507 16.87 18.57 0.62
N ARG A 508 17.43 17.36 0.58
CA ARG A 508 16.78 16.12 1.04
C ARG A 508 16.17 16.16 2.45
N ASP A 509 16.71 16.99 3.37
CA ASP A 509 16.15 17.14 4.71
C ASP A 509 14.76 17.80 4.70
N ALA A 510 14.42 18.54 3.63
CA ALA A 510 13.08 19.04 3.38
C ALA A 510 12.08 17.89 3.26
N TYR A 511 12.45 16.77 2.62
CA TYR A 511 11.54 15.63 2.46
C TYR A 511 11.08 15.10 3.82
N LEU A 512 12.01 14.83 4.73
CA LEU A 512 11.72 14.35 6.08
C LEU A 512 10.96 15.40 6.91
N PHE A 513 11.30 16.69 6.73
CA PHE A 513 10.58 17.80 7.33
C PHE A 513 9.11 17.85 6.88
N ILE A 514 8.84 17.74 5.58
CA ILE A 514 7.48 17.69 5.01
C ILE A 514 6.73 16.45 5.52
N GLU A 515 7.37 15.28 5.53
CA GLU A 515 6.74 14.06 6.02
C GLU A 515 6.32 14.17 7.49
N SER A 516 7.15 14.84 8.30
CA SER A 516 6.84 15.08 9.71
C SER A 516 5.64 16.01 9.93
N GLY A 517 5.26 16.81 8.93
CA GLY A 517 4.09 17.69 8.92
C GLY A 517 2.80 17.06 8.38
N MET A 518 2.86 15.88 7.73
CA MET A 518 1.67 15.25 7.15
C MET A 518 0.70 14.75 8.23
N ARG A 519 -0.59 15.13 8.14
CA ARG A 519 -1.66 14.73 9.07
C ARG A 519 -2.86 14.20 8.29
N GLY A 520 -3.47 13.11 8.75
CA GLY A 520 -4.69 12.61 8.12
C GLY A 520 -5.90 13.48 8.48
N GLY A 521 -7.07 13.10 7.97
CA GLY A 521 -8.33 13.69 8.43
C GLY A 521 -8.49 13.56 9.94
N ILE A 522 -8.96 14.64 10.57
CA ILE A 522 -9.24 14.67 12.00
C ILE A 522 -10.51 13.87 12.25
N SER A 523 -10.45 12.92 13.18
CA SER A 523 -11.61 12.16 13.65
C SER A 523 -11.61 12.21 15.17
N GLN A 524 -12.57 12.93 15.73
CA GLN A 524 -12.69 13.16 17.16
C GLN A 524 -14.13 12.98 17.60
N ILE A 525 -14.31 12.36 18.77
CA ILE A 525 -15.59 12.19 19.43
C ILE A 525 -15.50 12.92 20.76
N SER A 526 -16.07 14.12 20.82
CA SER A 526 -16.00 14.99 22.00
C SER A 526 -17.13 14.68 23.00
N ASN A 527 -18.29 14.26 22.48
CA ASN A 527 -19.37 13.68 23.28
C ASN A 527 -19.72 12.27 22.75
N ARG A 528 -19.73 11.27 23.64
CA ARG A 528 -19.92 9.85 23.27
C ARG A 528 -21.35 9.50 22.90
N TYR A 529 -22.32 10.19 23.48
CA TYR A 529 -23.73 9.91 23.23
C TYR A 529 -24.53 11.21 23.34
N ALA A 530 -25.33 11.48 22.32
CA ALA A 530 -26.31 12.54 22.33
C ALA A 530 -27.63 11.98 21.80
N ALA A 531 -28.72 12.29 22.50
CA ALA A 531 -30.07 11.96 22.09
C ALA A 531 -30.91 13.24 22.04
N ALA A 532 -31.56 13.48 20.91
CA ALA A 532 -32.46 14.61 20.74
C ALA A 532 -33.89 14.23 21.10
N ASN A 533 -34.55 15.06 21.89
CA ASN A 533 -35.99 14.97 22.16
C ASN A 533 -36.77 15.61 21.00
N ASN A 534 -36.83 14.91 19.87
CA ASN A 534 -37.38 15.47 18.64
C ASN A 534 -38.90 15.24 18.55
N LYS A 535 -39.69 16.32 18.63
CA LYS A 535 -41.16 16.28 18.53
C LYS A 535 -41.73 15.68 17.24
N TYR A 536 -40.92 15.61 16.18
CA TYR A 536 -41.31 15.00 14.89
C TYR A 536 -41.03 13.49 14.83
N ILE A 537 -40.49 12.89 15.89
CA ILE A 537 -40.24 11.44 16.00
C ILE A 537 -41.08 10.90 17.17
N PRO A 538 -42.38 10.59 16.95
CA PRO A 538 -43.31 10.27 18.03
C PRO A 538 -42.90 9.08 18.89
N LYS A 539 -42.15 8.12 18.32
CA LYS A 539 -41.71 6.90 19.02
C LYS A 539 -40.77 7.17 20.20
N THR A 540 -40.03 8.28 20.17
CA THR A 540 -38.99 8.61 21.16
C THR A 540 -39.18 9.99 21.79
N TYR A 541 -40.27 10.68 21.45
CA TYR A 541 -40.56 12.03 21.93
C TYR A 541 -41.21 12.00 23.31
N ASP A 542 -40.70 12.84 24.21
CA ASP A 542 -41.20 13.04 25.55
C ASP A 542 -41.74 14.47 25.66
N SER A 543 -43.06 14.62 25.76
CA SER A 543 -43.74 15.92 25.82
C SER A 543 -43.46 16.69 27.12
N MET A 544 -42.93 16.02 28.15
CA MET A 544 -42.52 16.66 29.41
C MET A 544 -41.11 17.28 29.32
N LYS A 545 -40.36 17.01 28.25
CA LYS A 545 -39.03 17.57 28.02
C LYS A 545 -39.05 18.60 26.90
N GLU A 546 -38.15 19.57 26.99
CA GLU A 546 -37.94 20.54 25.92
C GLU A 546 -37.52 19.84 24.62
N SER A 547 -37.98 20.35 23.48
CA SER A 547 -37.63 19.77 22.19
C SER A 547 -36.17 20.07 21.84
N SER A 548 -35.42 19.06 21.43
CA SER A 548 -34.06 19.21 20.93
C SER A 548 -33.87 18.45 19.62
N TYR A 549 -32.85 18.85 18.85
CA TYR A 549 -32.59 18.37 17.50
C TYR A 549 -31.11 18.08 17.31
N LEU A 550 -30.79 17.13 16.43
CA LEU A 550 -29.44 16.88 15.96
C LEU A 550 -29.30 17.45 14.54
N ILE A 551 -28.20 18.14 14.27
CA ILE A 551 -27.87 18.67 12.96
C ILE A 551 -26.67 17.89 12.42
N TYR A 552 -26.80 17.40 11.18
CA TYR A 552 -25.70 16.82 10.43
C TYR A 552 -25.21 17.84 9.39
N GLN A 553 -23.93 18.20 9.44
CA GLN A 553 -23.28 19.08 8.47
C GLN A 553 -22.18 18.30 7.77
N ASP A 554 -22.13 18.38 6.44
CA ASP A 554 -21.10 17.75 5.62
C ASP A 554 -20.57 18.75 4.59
N CYS A 555 -19.25 18.84 4.48
CA CYS A 555 -18.60 19.75 3.55
C CYS A 555 -18.57 19.14 2.15
N ASN A 556 -19.29 19.77 1.22
CA ASN A 556 -19.24 19.39 -0.19
C ASN A 556 -17.83 19.56 -0.77
N ASN A 557 -17.21 18.45 -1.18
CA ASN A 557 -15.91 18.43 -1.87
C ASN A 557 -14.78 19.14 -1.11
N LEU A 558 -14.64 18.85 0.19
CA LEU A 558 -13.64 19.44 1.09
C LEU A 558 -12.22 19.45 0.50
N TYR A 559 -11.73 18.30 0.02
CA TYR A 559 -10.40 18.22 -0.58
C TYR A 559 -10.31 18.92 -1.93
N GLY A 560 -11.39 18.94 -2.72
CA GLY A 560 -11.45 19.72 -3.96
C GLY A 560 -11.22 21.21 -3.72
N LEU A 561 -11.80 21.76 -2.66
CA LEU A 561 -11.56 23.15 -2.26
C LEU A 561 -10.09 23.38 -1.91
N ALA A 562 -9.51 22.51 -1.07
CA ALA A 562 -8.09 22.61 -0.71
C ALA A 562 -7.16 22.49 -1.93
N MET A 563 -7.50 21.60 -2.88
CA MET A 563 -6.73 21.43 -4.11
C MET A 563 -6.84 22.63 -5.08
N SER A 564 -7.91 23.41 -4.99
CA SER A 564 -8.10 24.62 -5.81
C SER A 564 -7.37 25.85 -5.26
N MET A 565 -6.85 25.78 -4.03
CA MET A 565 -6.01 26.84 -3.45
C MET A 565 -4.58 26.79 -4.03
N PRO A 566 -3.76 27.83 -3.79
CA PRO A 566 -2.35 27.78 -4.16
C PRO A 566 -1.61 26.61 -3.50
N LEU A 567 -0.96 25.79 -4.31
CA LEU A 567 -0.21 24.62 -3.90
C LEU A 567 1.24 24.71 -4.37
N PRO A 568 2.19 24.05 -3.67
CA PRO A 568 3.60 24.08 -4.03
C PRO A 568 3.86 23.59 -5.46
N THR A 569 4.65 24.36 -6.21
CA THR A 569 5.09 24.01 -7.57
C THR A 569 6.60 23.83 -7.69
N GLY A 570 7.41 24.50 -6.87
CA GLY A 570 8.87 24.33 -6.93
C GLY A 570 9.67 25.37 -6.13
N LYS A 571 10.95 25.52 -6.50
CA LYS A 571 11.93 26.45 -5.91
C LYS A 571 12.09 26.29 -4.40
N PHE A 572 12.10 25.04 -3.94
CA PHE A 572 12.21 24.71 -2.52
C PHE A 572 13.55 25.17 -1.95
N ARG A 573 13.50 25.99 -0.90
CA ARG A 573 14.69 26.36 -0.12
C ARG A 573 14.35 26.60 1.34
N PHE A 574 15.25 26.22 2.23
CA PHE A 574 15.21 26.71 3.61
C PHE A 574 15.68 28.17 3.63
N LEU A 575 14.98 29.04 4.35
CA LEU A 575 15.44 30.39 4.62
C LEU A 575 16.71 30.36 5.47
N ARG A 576 17.63 31.29 5.23
CA ARG A 576 18.82 31.46 6.07
C ARG A 576 18.44 32.13 7.39
N ASP A 577 19.29 32.00 8.41
CA ASP A 577 19.04 32.53 9.75
C ASP A 577 18.72 34.04 9.74
N ASN A 578 19.39 34.82 8.89
CA ASN A 578 19.14 36.26 8.73
C ASN A 578 17.79 36.57 8.07
N GLU A 579 17.37 35.77 7.08
CA GLU A 579 16.06 35.92 6.43
C GLU A 579 14.93 35.52 7.40
N GLN A 580 15.15 34.45 8.17
CA GLN A 580 14.20 33.99 9.18
C GLN A 580 14.01 35.01 10.32
N ALA A 581 15.07 35.72 10.71
CA ALA A 581 14.99 36.76 11.74
C ALA A 581 14.10 37.96 11.34
N HIS A 582 13.95 38.22 10.04
CA HIS A 582 13.12 39.31 9.50
C HIS A 582 11.78 38.80 8.93
N PHE A 583 11.47 37.52 9.11
CA PHE A 583 10.27 36.92 8.55
C PHE A 583 9.04 37.25 9.41
N ASN A 584 8.13 38.07 8.87
CA ASN A 584 6.86 38.37 9.52
C ASN A 584 5.73 37.49 8.98
N ILE A 585 5.16 36.66 9.85
CA ILE A 585 4.06 35.75 9.51
C ILE A 585 2.82 36.52 9.06
N SER A 586 2.50 37.66 9.68
CA SER A 586 1.29 38.42 9.38
C SER A 586 1.27 38.95 7.95
N ASP A 587 2.44 39.33 7.43
CA ASP A 587 2.59 39.99 6.12
C ASP A 587 2.53 39.00 4.93
N VAL A 588 2.53 37.69 5.20
CA VAL A 588 2.50 36.68 4.14
C VAL A 588 1.16 36.69 3.40
N ASP A 589 1.18 37.01 2.11
CA ASP A 589 0.02 36.80 1.24
C ASP A 589 -0.18 35.29 0.99
N LEU A 590 -1.34 34.77 1.40
CA LEU A 590 -1.69 33.35 1.24
C LEU A 590 -2.07 32.99 -0.19
N GLU A 591 -2.44 33.98 -1.00
CA GLU A 591 -2.79 33.82 -2.42
C GLU A 591 -1.64 34.24 -3.36
N GLY A 592 -0.51 34.70 -2.80
CA GLY A 592 0.65 35.14 -3.55
C GLY A 592 1.45 33.98 -4.17
N GLU A 593 2.50 34.33 -4.91
CA GLU A 593 3.36 33.36 -5.63
C GLU A 593 4.26 32.52 -4.74
N LYS A 594 4.39 32.87 -3.46
CA LYS A 594 5.27 32.21 -2.49
C LYS A 594 4.46 31.61 -1.34
N GLY A 595 4.77 30.36 -1.02
CA GLY A 595 4.24 29.64 0.12
C GLY A 595 5.32 29.25 1.12
N TYR A 596 4.88 28.91 2.34
CA TYR A 596 5.78 28.60 3.46
C TYR A 596 5.27 27.44 4.31
N ILE A 597 6.17 26.54 4.67
CA ILE A 597 5.97 25.53 5.73
C ILE A 597 6.96 25.82 6.85
N LEU A 598 6.49 25.82 8.09
CA LEU A 598 7.27 26.23 9.26
C LEU A 598 7.31 25.13 10.30
N GLU A 599 8.45 24.98 10.97
CA GLU A 599 8.61 24.21 12.21
C GLU A 599 8.61 25.17 13.39
N VAL A 600 7.61 25.06 14.27
CA VAL A 600 7.34 26.05 15.32
C VAL A 600 7.08 25.42 16.69
N ASP A 601 7.28 26.20 17.75
CA ASP A 601 6.76 25.91 19.08
C ASP A 601 5.52 26.78 19.32
N LEU A 602 4.41 26.17 19.69
CA LEU A 602 3.14 26.84 19.98
C LEU A 602 2.77 26.58 21.44
N ASP A 603 2.54 27.65 22.20
CA ASP A 603 1.96 27.56 23.52
C ASP A 603 0.43 27.62 23.40
N TYR A 604 -0.21 26.61 24.00
CA TYR A 604 -1.66 26.50 24.14
C TYR A 604 -2.05 27.12 25.49
N PRO A 605 -2.69 28.29 25.52
CA PRO A 605 -3.09 28.95 26.77
C PRO A 605 -4.21 28.20 27.48
N GLU A 606 -4.15 28.11 28.81
CA GLU A 606 -5.13 27.39 29.62
C GLU A 606 -6.55 27.98 29.52
N ASP A 607 -6.65 29.29 29.31
CA ASP A 607 -7.93 30.00 29.13
C ASP A 607 -8.71 29.57 27.87
N LEU A 608 -8.04 28.90 26.92
CA LEU A 608 -8.68 28.36 25.71
C LEU A 608 -9.13 26.91 25.87
N HIS A 609 -8.81 26.25 26.98
CA HIS A 609 -9.03 24.80 27.13
C HIS A 609 -10.51 24.44 27.09
N ASP A 610 -11.36 25.20 27.78
CA ASP A 610 -12.80 24.93 27.83
C ASP A 610 -13.46 25.16 26.47
N SER A 611 -13.15 26.28 25.81
CA SER A 611 -13.73 26.64 24.52
C SER A 611 -13.25 25.77 23.36
N HIS A 612 -12.05 25.20 23.46
CA HIS A 612 -11.49 24.31 22.44
C HIS A 612 -11.59 22.82 22.80
N SER A 613 -12.23 22.46 23.92
CA SER A 613 -12.34 21.07 24.37
C SER A 613 -12.98 20.16 23.33
N ASP A 614 -13.96 20.67 22.57
CA ASP A 614 -14.63 19.93 21.51
C ASP A 614 -13.77 19.76 20.25
N TYR A 615 -12.85 20.69 19.96
CA TYR A 615 -12.00 20.62 18.77
C TYR A 615 -10.62 21.25 19.00
N PRO A 616 -9.73 20.58 19.76
CA PRO A 616 -8.39 21.10 20.02
C PRO A 616 -7.59 21.31 18.72
N LEU A 617 -6.93 22.46 18.64
CA LEU A 617 -6.14 22.86 17.48
C LEU A 617 -4.80 22.11 17.37
N ALA A 618 -4.23 22.10 16.16
CA ALA A 618 -2.91 21.56 15.85
C ALA A 618 -2.72 20.07 16.24
N PRO A 619 -3.43 19.12 15.60
CA PRO A 619 -3.36 17.71 15.94
C PRO A 619 -1.98 17.09 15.68
N GLU A 620 -1.56 16.18 16.57
CA GLU A 620 -0.23 15.58 16.54
C GLU A 620 -0.28 14.04 16.55
N ARG A 621 0.72 13.39 15.94
CA ARG A 621 0.87 11.95 16.03
C ARG A 621 1.63 11.58 17.29
N LYS A 622 0.94 11.02 18.28
CA LYS A 622 1.51 10.64 19.58
C LYS A 622 0.97 9.28 20.03
N SER A 623 1.79 8.52 20.74
CA SER A 623 1.34 7.31 21.43
C SER A 623 0.69 7.69 22.76
N VAL A 624 -0.45 7.09 23.07
CA VAL A 624 -1.12 7.31 24.36
C VAL A 624 -0.38 6.49 25.42
N GLU A 625 0.23 7.19 26.38
CA GLU A 625 0.87 6.58 27.55
C GLU A 625 -0.17 6.25 28.62
N ASP A 626 0.14 5.31 29.54
CA ASP A 626 -0.83 4.80 30.53
C ASP A 626 -1.33 5.88 31.51
N GLU A 627 -0.50 6.90 31.72
CA GLU A 627 -0.80 8.10 32.51
C GLU A 627 -1.87 8.98 31.86
N ASN A 628 -1.98 8.96 30.53
CA ASN A 628 -2.86 9.83 29.74
C ASN A 628 -4.28 9.25 29.60
N ILE A 629 -4.55 8.11 30.23
CA ILE A 629 -5.81 7.36 30.08
C ILE A 629 -6.72 7.70 31.26
N SER A 630 -8.00 8.01 30.98
CA SER A 630 -8.98 8.22 32.03
C SER A 630 -9.20 6.96 32.88
N PRO A 631 -9.61 7.09 34.16
CA PRO A 631 -9.92 5.95 35.02
C PRO A 631 -10.90 4.96 34.38
N TYR A 632 -11.93 5.47 33.68
CA TYR A 632 -12.88 4.67 32.91
C TYR A 632 -12.20 3.83 31.81
N CYS A 633 -11.32 4.44 31.02
CA CYS A 633 -10.64 3.75 29.93
C CYS A 633 -9.61 2.72 30.45
N ARG A 634 -9.08 2.92 31.67
CA ARG A 634 -8.24 1.96 32.38
C ARG A 634 -9.06 0.76 32.87
N ASP A 635 -10.19 1.00 33.53
CA ASP A 635 -11.14 -0.03 33.96
C ASP A 635 -11.68 -0.84 32.76
N LEU A 636 -12.05 -0.17 31.66
CA LEU A 636 -12.49 -0.83 30.43
C LEU A 636 -11.37 -1.71 29.84
N TRP A 637 -10.12 -1.23 29.86
CA TRP A 637 -8.98 -2.03 29.43
C TRP A 637 -8.79 -3.24 30.33
N GLU A 638 -8.86 -3.12 31.65
CA GLU A 638 -8.76 -4.25 32.58
C GLU A 638 -9.87 -5.28 32.35
N LYS A 639 -11.12 -4.83 32.14
CA LYS A 639 -12.27 -5.68 31.80
C LYS A 639 -12.14 -6.38 30.44
N MET A 640 -11.50 -5.74 29.47
CA MET A 640 -11.23 -6.35 28.16
C MET A 640 -10.03 -7.31 28.23
N SER A 641 -8.98 -6.93 28.95
CA SER A 641 -7.75 -7.71 29.12
C SER A 641 -8.00 -9.00 29.88
N SER A 642 -8.85 -8.97 30.91
CA SER A 642 -9.23 -10.14 31.71
C SER A 642 -10.04 -11.18 30.94
N LYS A 643 -10.67 -10.81 29.81
CA LYS A 643 -11.37 -11.74 28.91
C LYS A 643 -10.48 -12.34 27.82
N ILE A 644 -9.25 -11.84 27.69
CA ILE A 644 -8.27 -12.31 26.70
C ILE A 644 -7.19 -13.06 27.49
N ASN A 645 -7.22 -14.40 27.47
CA ASN A 645 -6.20 -15.24 28.10
C ASN A 645 -4.84 -15.01 27.43
N TYR A 646 -4.10 -14.01 27.90
CA TYR A 646 -2.68 -13.83 27.63
C TYR A 646 -1.88 -14.73 28.58
N GLU A 647 -1.66 -15.98 28.18
CA GLU A 647 -0.70 -16.88 28.86
C GLU A 647 0.75 -16.61 28.47
N SER A 648 1.01 -15.70 27.52
CA SER A 648 2.35 -15.26 27.15
C SER A 648 2.63 -13.89 27.74
N GLY A 649 3.39 -13.85 28.84
CA GLY A 649 3.68 -12.67 29.66
C GLY A 649 3.79 -11.33 28.90
N GLY A 650 2.80 -10.47 29.13
CA GLY A 650 2.82 -9.09 28.65
C GLY A 650 1.52 -8.32 28.90
N LYS A 651 1.24 -7.93 30.16
CA LYS A 651 0.14 -7.00 30.54
C LYS A 651 0.31 -5.56 29.99
N LYS A 652 1.04 -5.36 28.89
CA LYS A 652 1.39 -4.00 28.40
C LYS A 652 0.57 -3.67 27.17
N ARG A 653 -0.17 -2.56 27.24
CA ARG A 653 -0.90 -2.00 26.10
C ARG A 653 0.07 -1.75 24.93
N PRO A 654 -0.26 -2.14 23.70
CA PRO A 654 0.59 -1.86 22.55
C PRO A 654 0.71 -0.34 22.32
N LYS A 655 1.95 0.17 22.31
CA LYS A 655 2.24 1.57 22.01
C LYS A 655 2.05 1.84 20.51
N ILE A 656 0.85 2.28 20.14
CA ILE A 656 0.50 2.62 18.76
C ILE A 656 0.32 4.14 18.64
N PRO A 657 1.09 4.84 17.79
CA PRO A 657 0.89 6.25 17.57
C PRO A 657 -0.44 6.50 16.87
N LYS A 658 -1.24 7.42 17.41
CA LYS A 658 -2.51 7.88 16.84
C LYS A 658 -2.44 9.38 16.55
N LEU A 659 -3.26 9.85 15.62
CA LEU A 659 -3.47 11.28 15.44
C LEU A 659 -4.40 11.77 16.55
N LEU A 660 -3.89 12.63 17.43
CA LEU A 660 -4.58 13.10 18.62
C LEU A 660 -4.79 14.61 18.55
N CYS A 661 -5.98 15.05 18.94
CA CYS A 661 -6.26 16.45 19.22
C CYS A 661 -6.03 16.66 20.72
N THR A 662 -4.98 17.40 21.08
CA THR A 662 -4.60 17.63 22.47
C THR A 662 -4.57 19.12 22.78
N LEU A 663 -4.91 19.49 24.01
CA LEU A 663 -4.76 20.87 24.54
C LEU A 663 -3.32 21.15 25.01
N GLU A 664 -2.39 20.22 24.79
CA GLU A 664 -0.98 20.39 25.17
C GLU A 664 -0.29 21.47 24.33
N HIS A 665 0.78 22.05 24.85
CA HIS A 665 1.68 22.86 24.04
C HIS A 665 2.32 22.03 22.93
N LYS A 666 2.55 22.63 21.76
CA LYS A 666 3.18 21.96 20.61
C LYS A 666 4.64 22.36 20.51
N ARG A 667 5.51 21.39 20.24
CA ARG A 667 6.97 21.56 20.12
C ARG A 667 7.46 20.97 18.81
N ASN A 668 8.30 21.70 18.09
CA ASN A 668 8.78 21.34 16.75
C ASN A 668 7.63 20.95 15.79
N TYR A 669 6.51 21.66 15.90
CA TYR A 669 5.31 21.38 15.13
C TYR A 669 5.47 21.90 13.69
N VAL A 670 5.37 21.01 12.71
CA VAL A 670 5.50 21.37 11.29
C VAL A 670 4.11 21.62 10.70
N CYS A 671 3.87 22.82 10.17
CA CYS A 671 2.60 23.18 9.56
C CYS A 671 2.75 24.17 8.40
N HIS A 672 1.76 24.15 7.50
CA HIS A 672 1.62 25.16 6.46
C HIS A 672 1.26 26.53 7.07
N ILE A 673 1.74 27.61 6.47
CA ILE A 673 1.54 28.99 6.95
C ILE A 673 0.06 29.37 7.12
N ARG A 674 -0.83 28.85 6.26
CA ARG A 674 -2.29 29.05 6.36
C ARG A 674 -2.84 28.53 7.70
N ASN A 675 -2.43 27.33 8.10
CA ASN A 675 -2.85 26.72 9.35
C ASN A 675 -2.22 27.46 10.55
N LEU A 676 -0.96 27.88 10.45
CA LEU A 676 -0.32 28.67 11.50
C LEU A 676 -1.06 30.00 11.75
N LYS A 677 -1.40 30.74 10.69
CA LYS A 677 -2.22 31.96 10.80
C LYS A 677 -3.57 31.69 11.45
N LEU A 678 -4.24 30.59 11.08
CA LEU A 678 -5.50 30.18 11.71
C LEU A 678 -5.32 29.90 13.20
N TYR A 679 -4.31 29.13 13.59
CA TYR A 679 -4.04 28.80 14.99
C TYR A 679 -3.77 30.05 15.83
N MET A 680 -2.95 30.97 15.32
CA MET A 680 -2.67 32.25 15.99
C MET A 680 -3.93 33.11 16.10
N LYS A 681 -4.76 33.16 15.06
CA LYS A 681 -6.04 33.86 15.08
C LYS A 681 -7.01 33.28 16.13
N LEU A 682 -6.97 31.97 16.33
CA LEU A 682 -7.76 31.28 17.34
C LEU A 682 -7.10 31.27 18.74
N GLY A 683 -6.00 32.01 18.93
CA GLY A 683 -5.42 32.29 20.25
C GLY A 683 -4.16 31.50 20.64
N LEU A 684 -3.68 30.58 19.80
CA LEU A 684 -2.40 29.89 20.07
C LEU A 684 -1.24 30.89 19.99
N LYS A 685 -0.32 30.83 20.95
CA LYS A 685 0.82 31.77 21.05
C LYS A 685 2.05 31.16 20.39
N LEU A 686 2.56 31.81 19.35
CA LEU A 686 3.81 31.42 18.72
C LEU A 686 4.99 31.74 19.65
N LYS A 687 5.70 30.70 20.11
CA LYS A 687 6.84 30.83 21.01
C LYS A 687 8.17 30.93 20.27
N LYS A 688 8.35 30.10 19.23
CA LYS A 688 9.61 30.01 18.49
C LYS A 688 9.39 29.49 17.07
N VAL A 689 10.13 30.04 16.12
CA VAL A 689 10.28 29.47 14.77
C VAL A 689 11.66 28.84 14.68
N HIS A 690 11.71 27.55 14.34
CA HIS A 690 12.97 26.81 14.21
C HIS A 690 13.50 26.87 12.78
N ARG A 691 12.64 26.61 11.79
CA ARG A 691 12.99 26.58 10.36
C ARG A 691 11.80 26.96 9.50
N ILE A 692 12.08 27.58 8.35
CA ILE A 692 11.09 27.95 7.33
C ILE A 692 11.52 27.38 5.98
N LEU A 693 10.64 26.60 5.35
CA LEU A 693 10.77 26.14 3.97
C LEU A 693 9.92 27.05 3.07
N GLU A 694 10.59 27.83 2.20
CA GLU A 694 9.97 28.65 1.16
C GLU A 694 9.84 27.84 -0.14
N PHE A 695 8.76 28.06 -0.88
CA PHE A 695 8.53 27.51 -2.22
C PHE A 695 7.68 28.44 -3.07
N SER A 696 7.75 28.28 -4.38
CA SER A 696 6.76 28.83 -5.31
C SER A 696 5.48 28.02 -5.25
N GLN A 697 4.33 28.69 -5.36
CA GLN A 697 3.02 28.08 -5.36
C GLN A 697 2.12 28.65 -6.45
N SER A 698 1.14 27.87 -6.89
CA SER A 698 0.05 28.32 -7.76
C SER A 698 -1.15 27.40 -7.62
N SER A 699 -2.34 27.87 -8.02
CA SER A 699 -3.57 27.07 -8.01
C SER A 699 -3.65 26.10 -9.19
N PHE A 700 -2.57 25.37 -9.47
CA PHE A 700 -2.44 24.58 -10.71
C PHE A 700 -3.48 23.46 -10.84
N LEU A 701 -3.97 22.88 -9.74
CA LEU A 701 -5.02 21.84 -9.78
C LEU A 701 -6.43 22.42 -9.97
N LYS A 702 -6.63 23.73 -9.80
CA LYS A 702 -7.94 24.36 -9.87
C LYS A 702 -8.65 24.05 -11.19
N GLU A 703 -7.95 24.17 -12.32
CA GLU A 703 -8.50 23.88 -13.65
C GLU A 703 -9.04 22.44 -13.75
N TYR A 704 -8.30 21.48 -13.21
CA TYR A 704 -8.71 20.07 -13.21
C TYR A 704 -9.92 19.81 -12.30
N ILE A 705 -9.93 20.41 -11.10
CA ILE A 705 -11.05 20.27 -10.16
C ILE A 705 -12.32 20.92 -10.72
N ASP A 706 -12.21 22.10 -11.31
CA ASP A 706 -13.32 22.82 -11.93
C ASP A 706 -13.87 22.04 -13.12
N LEU A 707 -13.02 21.50 -13.99
CA LEU A 707 -13.40 20.65 -15.11
C LEU A 707 -14.27 19.47 -14.64
N ASN A 708 -13.78 18.69 -13.67
CA ASN A 708 -14.51 17.53 -13.17
C ASN A 708 -15.80 17.93 -12.42
N THR A 709 -15.79 19.06 -11.72
CA THR A 709 -16.97 19.58 -11.03
C THR A 709 -18.06 19.98 -12.03
N LYS A 710 -17.68 20.66 -13.12
CA LYS A 710 -18.58 21.00 -14.23
C LYS A 710 -19.12 19.74 -14.90
N ARG A 711 -18.26 18.79 -15.25
CA ARG A 711 -18.68 17.51 -15.84
C ARG A 711 -19.61 16.71 -14.93
N ARG A 712 -19.39 16.75 -13.62
CA ARG A 712 -20.27 16.14 -12.62
C ARG A 712 -21.65 16.81 -12.56
N GLN A 713 -21.74 18.12 -12.76
CA GLN A 713 -23.01 18.84 -12.83
C GLN A 713 -23.76 18.55 -14.14
N GLU A 714 -23.04 18.41 -15.26
CA GLU A 714 -23.60 18.05 -16.58
C GLU A 714 -24.01 16.56 -16.68
N ALA A 715 -23.49 15.72 -15.80
CA ALA A 715 -23.70 14.28 -15.82
C ALA A 715 -25.17 13.90 -15.61
N LYS A 716 -25.73 13.16 -16.58
CA LYS A 716 -27.12 12.70 -16.54
C LYS A 716 -27.28 11.39 -15.75
N GLY A 717 -26.23 10.58 -15.66
CA GLY A 717 -26.24 9.28 -14.98
C GLY A 717 -25.39 9.22 -13.72
N GLU A 718 -25.73 8.33 -12.79
CA GLU A 718 -25.00 8.11 -11.53
C GLU A 718 -23.56 7.62 -11.75
N PHE A 719 -23.31 6.86 -12.82
CA PHE A 719 -21.96 6.43 -13.22
C PHE A 719 -21.03 7.64 -13.43
N GLN A 720 -21.42 8.56 -14.31
CA GLN A 720 -20.63 9.76 -14.62
C GLN A 720 -20.43 10.64 -13.38
N LYS A 721 -21.48 10.84 -12.57
CA LYS A 721 -21.38 11.63 -11.33
C LYS A 721 -20.37 11.03 -10.34
N SER A 722 -20.42 9.71 -10.15
CA SER A 722 -19.53 8.97 -9.27
C SER A 722 -18.10 8.97 -9.81
N PHE A 723 -17.94 8.83 -11.13
CA PHE A 723 -16.67 8.89 -11.81
C PHE A 723 -15.96 10.23 -11.58
N PHE A 724 -16.58 11.37 -11.91
CA PHE A 724 -15.94 12.68 -11.74
C PHE A 724 -15.67 13.02 -10.27
N LYS A 725 -16.51 12.53 -9.34
CA LYS A 725 -16.24 12.62 -7.89
C LYS A 725 -14.98 11.85 -7.52
N LEU A 726 -14.82 10.62 -8.01
CA LEU A 726 -13.65 9.79 -7.76
C LEU A 726 -12.38 10.44 -8.34
N MET A 727 -12.45 10.99 -9.55
CA MET A 727 -11.30 11.66 -10.19
C MET A 727 -10.77 12.83 -9.37
N ASN A 728 -11.65 13.62 -8.77
CA ASN A 728 -11.25 14.67 -7.81
C ASN A 728 -10.68 14.08 -6.52
N ASN A 729 -11.34 13.10 -5.91
CA ASN A 729 -10.90 12.56 -4.62
C ASN A 729 -9.60 11.74 -4.70
N ALA A 730 -9.30 11.15 -5.86
CA ALA A 730 -8.18 10.23 -6.01
C ALA A 730 -6.85 10.92 -6.35
N VAL A 731 -6.88 12.13 -6.92
CA VAL A 731 -5.69 12.79 -7.50
C VAL A 731 -4.63 13.11 -6.43
N PHE A 732 -5.02 13.70 -5.30
CA PHE A 732 -4.05 14.09 -4.25
C PHE A 732 -3.44 12.88 -3.52
N GLY A 733 -4.14 11.74 -3.48
CA GLY A 733 -3.59 10.51 -2.90
C GLY A 733 -2.26 10.08 -3.56
N LYS A 734 -2.07 10.40 -4.85
CA LYS A 734 -0.83 10.11 -5.58
C LYS A 734 0.34 11.02 -5.21
N THR A 735 0.08 12.23 -4.70
CA THR A 735 1.14 13.13 -4.25
C THR A 735 1.75 12.63 -2.93
N MET A 736 1.01 11.85 -2.14
CA MET A 736 1.40 11.32 -0.82
C MET A 736 1.70 9.82 -0.81
N GLU A 737 1.93 9.24 -2.00
CA GLU A 737 2.18 7.82 -2.11
C GLU A 737 3.42 7.41 -1.30
N ASN A 738 3.25 6.51 -0.33
CA ASN A 738 4.35 6.03 0.48
C ASN A 738 5.18 4.97 -0.28
N ILE A 739 6.23 5.44 -0.94
CA ILE A 739 7.14 4.62 -1.75
C ILE A 739 7.85 3.56 -0.90
N ARG A 740 8.02 3.78 0.41
CA ARG A 740 8.69 2.82 1.33
C ARG A 740 7.92 1.52 1.53
N LYS A 741 6.63 1.49 1.17
CA LYS A 741 5.81 0.28 1.20
C LYS A 741 5.84 -0.53 -0.10
N ARG A 742 6.50 -0.03 -1.15
CA ARG A 742 6.58 -0.75 -2.43
C ARG A 742 7.46 -1.98 -2.30
N VAL A 743 7.01 -3.06 -2.91
CA VAL A 743 7.70 -4.35 -3.00
C VAL A 743 7.88 -4.71 -4.47
N ASN A 744 8.87 -5.56 -4.75
CA ASN A 744 9.01 -6.18 -6.05
C ASN A 744 8.29 -7.53 -6.00
N VAL A 745 7.38 -7.78 -6.93
CA VAL A 745 6.71 -9.07 -7.08
C VAL A 745 7.15 -9.67 -8.41
N GLU A 746 7.75 -10.85 -8.38
CA GLU A 746 8.11 -11.62 -9.56
C GLU A 746 7.23 -12.87 -9.65
N LEU A 747 6.53 -13.04 -10.77
CA LEU A 747 5.88 -14.31 -11.11
C LEU A 747 6.92 -15.22 -11.80
N ILE A 748 7.13 -16.41 -11.25
CA ILE A 748 8.18 -17.33 -11.66
C ILE A 748 7.59 -18.66 -12.10
N HIS A 749 7.92 -19.09 -13.31
CA HIS A 749 7.46 -20.35 -13.91
C HIS A 749 8.56 -21.45 -13.98
N THR A 750 9.76 -21.18 -13.44
CA THR A 750 10.87 -22.16 -13.47
C THR A 750 11.55 -22.32 -12.12
N LYS A 751 11.82 -23.57 -11.74
CA LYS A 751 12.53 -23.92 -10.50
C LYS A 751 13.91 -23.26 -10.39
N LYS A 752 14.66 -23.17 -11.50
CA LYS A 752 15.99 -22.52 -11.54
C LYS A 752 15.93 -21.04 -11.16
N LYS A 753 14.97 -20.29 -11.73
CA LYS A 753 14.78 -18.87 -11.41
C LYS A 753 14.26 -18.71 -9.98
N LEU A 754 13.36 -19.57 -9.53
CA LEU A 754 12.81 -19.55 -8.17
C LEU A 754 13.91 -19.68 -7.12
N LEU A 755 14.78 -20.68 -7.25
CA LEU A 755 15.92 -20.89 -6.34
C LEU A 755 16.86 -19.67 -6.30
N LYS A 756 17.10 -19.03 -7.46
CA LYS A 756 17.93 -17.81 -7.54
C LYS A 756 17.29 -16.62 -6.82
N VAL A 757 15.99 -16.39 -6.99
CA VAL A 757 15.30 -15.23 -6.39
C VAL A 757 15.13 -15.42 -4.89
N VAL A 758 14.82 -16.64 -4.44
CA VAL A 758 14.63 -16.93 -3.01
C VAL A 758 15.94 -16.88 -2.24
N ALA A 759 17.09 -17.15 -2.88
CA ALA A 759 18.40 -16.98 -2.28
C ALA A 759 18.81 -15.51 -2.06
N LYS A 760 18.09 -14.54 -2.66
CA LYS A 760 18.40 -13.11 -2.50
C LYS A 760 18.16 -12.68 -1.04
N PRO A 761 19.02 -11.83 -0.45
CA PRO A 761 18.76 -11.27 0.88
C PRO A 761 17.54 -10.34 0.96
N SER A 762 17.06 -9.88 -0.20
CA SER A 762 15.85 -9.08 -0.32
C SER A 762 14.56 -9.89 -0.33
N PHE A 763 14.61 -11.23 -0.39
CA PHE A 763 13.43 -12.10 -0.33
C PHE A 763 12.64 -11.90 0.98
N GLU A 764 11.32 -11.74 0.88
CA GLU A 764 10.43 -11.62 2.04
C GLU A 764 9.49 -12.82 2.18
N ARG A 765 8.82 -13.20 1.09
CA ARG A 765 7.89 -14.34 1.06
C ARG A 765 7.64 -14.83 -0.36
N CYS A 766 7.10 -16.04 -0.49
CA CYS A 766 6.55 -16.56 -1.73
C CYS A 766 5.14 -17.11 -1.50
N GLU A 767 4.36 -17.17 -2.57
CA GLU A 767 3.05 -17.76 -2.63
C GLU A 767 3.03 -18.70 -3.84
N ILE A 768 2.75 -19.99 -3.61
CA ILE A 768 2.72 -21.02 -4.65
C ILE A 768 1.29 -21.09 -5.18
N PHE A 769 1.07 -20.70 -6.43
CA PHE A 769 -0.25 -20.72 -7.05
C PHE A 769 -0.58 -22.10 -7.60
N ASN A 770 0.39 -22.78 -8.22
CA ASN A 770 0.28 -24.17 -8.66
C ASN A 770 1.68 -24.80 -8.81
N GLY A 771 1.76 -26.03 -9.35
CA GLY A 771 3.02 -26.76 -9.53
C GLY A 771 4.06 -26.08 -10.42
N GLU A 772 3.63 -25.09 -11.23
CA GLU A 772 4.49 -24.41 -12.20
C GLU A 772 4.66 -22.92 -11.90
N LEU A 773 3.74 -22.27 -11.17
CA LEU A 773 3.71 -20.82 -10.95
C LEU A 773 3.87 -20.44 -9.47
N VAL A 774 4.89 -19.63 -9.19
CA VAL A 774 5.16 -19.09 -7.85
C VAL A 774 5.29 -17.57 -7.91
N GLY A 775 4.51 -16.87 -7.09
CA GLY A 775 4.68 -15.44 -6.83
C GLY A 775 5.73 -15.22 -5.75
N VAL A 776 6.79 -14.49 -6.06
CA VAL A 776 7.86 -14.18 -5.09
C VAL A 776 7.86 -12.69 -4.80
N GLN A 777 7.74 -12.34 -3.51
CA GLN A 777 7.81 -10.98 -3.03
C GLN A 777 9.21 -10.71 -2.45
N CYS A 778 9.88 -9.69 -3.00
CA CYS A 778 11.14 -9.17 -2.51
C CYS A 778 10.98 -7.72 -2.04
N ARG A 779 11.67 -7.37 -0.97
CA ARG A 779 11.86 -6.00 -0.54
C ARG A 779 12.62 -5.24 -1.63
N LYS A 780 12.18 -4.02 -1.92
CA LYS A 780 12.89 -3.13 -2.84
C LYS A 780 14.17 -2.61 -2.17
N THR A 781 15.35 -2.90 -2.70
CA THR A 781 16.64 -2.51 -2.09
C THR A 781 16.93 -1.01 -2.19
N VAL A 782 16.54 -0.40 -3.32
CA VAL A 782 16.71 1.03 -3.64
C VAL A 782 15.35 1.69 -3.90
N LEU A 783 15.03 2.76 -3.17
CA LEU A 783 13.80 3.52 -3.34
C LEU A 783 14.04 4.90 -3.91
N ASN A 784 13.36 5.24 -5.01
CA ASN A 784 13.44 6.59 -5.59
C ASN A 784 12.29 7.44 -5.01
N LEU A 785 12.63 8.44 -4.20
CA LEU A 785 11.69 9.37 -3.55
C LEU A 785 11.21 10.45 -4.53
N ASN A 786 10.44 10.03 -5.54
CA ASN A 786 10.04 10.84 -6.70
C ASN A 786 8.55 11.24 -6.69
N LYS A 787 8.01 11.58 -5.52
CA LYS A 787 6.61 12.00 -5.37
C LYS A 787 6.52 13.44 -4.86
N PRO A 788 5.58 14.25 -5.37
CA PRO A 788 5.42 15.65 -4.96
C PRO A 788 4.72 15.73 -3.59
N ILE A 789 5.34 15.19 -2.54
CA ILE A 789 4.74 15.06 -1.19
C ILE A 789 4.42 16.41 -0.55
N THR A 790 5.05 17.49 -1.00
CA THR A 790 4.76 18.87 -0.61
C THR A 790 3.32 19.26 -0.91
N VAL A 791 2.84 18.91 -2.11
CA VAL A 791 1.46 19.17 -2.54
C VAL A 791 0.50 18.46 -1.59
N GLY A 792 0.75 17.18 -1.33
CA GLY A 792 -0.07 16.39 -0.44
C GLY A 792 -0.12 16.91 1.00
N MET A 793 1.03 17.31 1.53
CA MET A 793 1.12 17.92 2.87
C MET A 793 0.39 19.27 2.97
N CYS A 794 0.27 20.04 1.88
CA CYS A 794 -0.47 21.31 1.90
C CYS A 794 -1.98 21.13 1.70
N VAL A 795 -2.40 20.06 1.02
CA VAL A 795 -3.83 19.69 0.88
C VAL A 795 -4.40 19.14 2.20
N LEU A 796 -3.57 18.44 2.97
CA LEU A 796 -3.87 17.93 4.31
C LEU A 796 -3.72 19.02 5.39
#